data_AF-A0A7X4HB38-F1
#
_entry.id   AF-A0A7X4HB38-F1
#
_cell.length_a   1.000
_cell.length_b   1.000
_cell.length_c   1.000
_cell.angle_alpha   90.00
_cell.angle_beta   90.00
_cell.angle_gamma   90.00
#
_symmetry.space_group_name_H-M   'P 1'
#
loop_
_entity.id
_entity.type
_entity.pdbx_description
1 polymer ?
#
loop_
_entity_poly.entity_id
_entity_poly.type
_entity_poly.pdbx_seq_one_letter_code
_entity_poly.pdbx_strand_id
1 'polypeptide(L)'
;MRAKISHLLRTWRRSRNLRAGARPQRGAGVGPGAGARTGAASASAGASSLRRRAAGMSPLAVWMAGLGTLAALAGAVLIIGHARALGAATITTADAASERHAATVYQAALPGATLEVTLQAGVRFSPVAGGAVLALAGMQGIGTVRVDLCSQLREPGSAKLVPLRLGYRFDDVQRSGLAAGALRNVLLVGGESAVTAAMPEVRISGDARADFGGEPLELSWRSAPGASARWLSDASEGRVVEGGSGAAGFRRQGWLSWAAGAAMRVERRASVGCPQAGELLVQLYQLRQPDGASAGTGVRGASLAAGSMIASGDKVLLAAFPAEGSPATGYLQPGVYKVPARATAQLEDQILFTALQDAGLVRLDASGMIAVAPRDLPQWLASPPSSRATELAEWRHVQPGEATVKLLKRLYQQADGAYVRQQIDIYNSERRLLAWRVKSGPAWEASAGGSPLASTSQMPPAAARLFAELPQGWQPWTRAAYWPQSSAAQAVQLTLPAPSGGALQLLVAGRVLSVSGAHAKLLPACTGRGCGSASDAVQLTLDPLPGARAISVEVQPLDMTSVAAAGDQGYRHLRVIKGAGRIVWQPLETALPGAAPAAPAAGKAAAGVQLQDRNGALLWADGSGTPTALDAGLAPMLGVGPEHASSIAGMLARASAMGGGAAGATAKLSLDLPLQALSQRILDCIGMRQGHWDGKACTGGQPAPQGRHAGFIVLDAETGDILAAAGAGNAPATSANWPEVRDFDRANPARSPLRLPALQHDGGAHRSPGSTFKIVSALGLELAAQTDPRLDALLSGMPLPAINAIARQRGYAFQTGAATYPASPGGAHITNYKEQGLDRRAQEGKLGLAQALTYSLNTWFAWSSELSDRSLFGRPDGGVPGVQALEAGALDPVRPIAAAAHRLGFEQRLRLDGGLLPGDFPWQAYDALQATPAHVDEIHTRHELRQMAIGLRMQATPLQMAMVSAAIGQGATVTPRLLLELNGKAASDAQAAPLGARLDRIRAGMKGVVDSGTAAAAFSAPGLAPLRLGLYGKTGTAPVSDGAATVWFTGWLEPRSLPQQPHRLAVAAFVSHSGASGGEHAAPMVAALLAGWPGQNAEQRGK
;
A
#
# COMPACT_ATOMS: atom_id res chain seq x y z
N MET A 1 47.49 -21.89 12.51
CA MET A 1 48.56 -21.10 11.85
C MET A 1 48.09 -20.14 10.74
N ARG A 2 46.85 -20.24 10.20
CA ARG A 2 46.27 -19.27 9.24
C ARG A 2 45.67 -17.98 9.86
N ALA A 3 45.61 -17.86 11.19
CA ALA A 3 45.04 -16.71 11.89
C ALA A 3 46.04 -15.56 12.18
N LYS A 4 47.36 -15.79 12.09
CA LYS A 4 48.39 -14.74 12.34
C LYS A 4 48.78 -13.94 11.08
N ILE A 5 48.43 -14.42 9.88
CA ILE A 5 48.77 -13.75 8.60
C ILE A 5 47.69 -12.72 8.18
N SER A 6 46.44 -12.87 8.63
CA SER A 6 45.36 -11.88 8.32
C SER A 6 45.46 -10.59 9.16
N HIS A 7 46.14 -10.63 10.31
CA HIS A 7 46.31 -9.47 11.18
C HIS A 7 47.48 -8.56 10.77
N LEU A 8 48.50 -9.11 10.08
CA LEU A 8 49.65 -8.38 9.54
C LEU A 8 49.34 -7.68 8.20
N LEU A 9 48.39 -8.19 7.41
CA LEU A 9 47.96 -7.56 6.14
C LEU A 9 46.94 -6.43 6.35
N ARG A 10 46.24 -6.38 7.50
CA ARG A 10 45.32 -5.28 7.86
C ARG A 10 46.04 -4.06 8.46
N THR A 11 47.21 -4.22 9.06
CA THR A 11 48.02 -3.11 9.60
C THR A 11 48.87 -2.40 8.54
N TRP A 12 49.20 -3.07 7.42
CA TRP A 12 50.00 -2.47 6.35
C TRP A 12 49.20 -1.59 5.36
N ARG A 13 47.86 -1.72 5.31
CA ARG A 13 46.98 -0.87 4.48
C ARG A 13 46.42 0.37 5.20
N ARG A 14 46.66 0.54 6.52
CA ARG A 14 46.26 1.73 7.28
C ARG A 14 47.34 2.81 7.41
N SER A 15 48.57 2.55 6.97
CA SER A 15 49.72 3.47 7.16
C SER A 15 50.06 4.36 5.96
N ARG A 16 49.23 4.41 4.90
CA ARG A 16 49.51 5.22 3.70
C ARG A 16 48.53 6.37 3.38
N ASN A 17 47.48 6.57 4.18
CA ASN A 17 46.52 7.67 3.98
C ASN A 17 46.53 8.76 5.07
N LEU A 18 47.57 8.82 5.92
CA LEU A 18 47.72 9.87 6.92
C LEU A 18 49.16 10.39 6.97
N ARG A 19 49.60 11.10 5.92
CA ARG A 19 50.72 12.06 5.97
C ARG A 19 50.52 13.17 4.94
N ALA A 20 49.69 14.14 5.28
CA ALA A 20 49.89 15.54 4.90
C ALA A 20 49.12 16.42 5.90
N GLY A 21 49.85 17.16 6.73
CA GLY A 21 49.28 18.25 7.54
C GLY A 21 49.35 18.04 9.06
N ALA A 22 50.55 18.13 9.65
CA ALA A 22 50.72 18.69 11.00
C ALA A 22 52.22 18.99 11.26
N ARG A 23 52.59 20.27 11.25
CA ARG A 23 53.79 20.78 11.95
C ARG A 23 53.32 21.41 13.28
N PRO A 24 54.08 21.30 14.38
CA PRO A 24 53.57 21.50 15.72
C PRO A 24 53.77 22.95 16.21
N GLN A 25 52.75 23.49 16.89
CA GLN A 25 52.90 24.63 17.80
C GLN A 25 53.29 24.12 19.20
N ARG A 26 54.36 24.68 19.75
CA ARG A 26 54.72 24.61 21.17
C ARG A 26 54.44 25.97 21.81
N GLY A 27 53.96 25.94 23.04
CA GLY A 27 54.29 26.95 24.06
C GLY A 27 53.17 27.94 24.36
N ALA A 28 52.35 27.60 25.36
CA ALA A 28 51.61 28.56 26.15
C ALA A 28 52.56 29.40 27.01
N GLY A 29 52.20 30.67 27.25
CA GLY A 29 52.76 31.43 28.36
C GLY A 29 52.66 32.95 28.23
N VAL A 30 51.68 33.51 28.95
CA VAL A 30 51.63 34.89 29.50
C VAL A 30 51.02 35.98 28.59
N GLY A 31 49.86 36.51 29.00
CA GLY A 31 49.24 37.74 28.48
C GLY A 31 49.84 39.01 29.12
N PRO A 32 49.12 40.15 29.24
CA PRO A 32 47.79 40.49 28.70
C PRO A 32 47.79 41.82 27.90
N GLY A 33 46.62 42.21 27.38
CA GLY A 33 46.27 43.63 27.25
C GLY A 33 45.70 44.07 25.91
N ALA A 34 44.44 44.53 25.96
CA ALA A 34 43.80 45.60 25.18
C ALA A 34 44.06 45.66 23.66
N GLY A 35 43.08 45.63 22.77
CA GLY A 35 41.76 46.24 22.82
C GLY A 35 41.49 46.89 21.45
N ALA A 36 40.20 47.12 21.15
CA ALA A 36 39.68 47.95 20.06
C ALA A 36 39.92 47.42 18.61
N ARG A 37 38.88 46.96 17.91
CA ARG A 37 37.77 47.70 17.25
C ARG A 37 38.11 48.08 15.80
N THR A 38 37.13 47.77 14.94
CA THR A 38 36.79 48.41 13.65
C THR A 38 37.81 48.24 12.53
N GLY A 39 37.45 48.09 11.25
CA GLY A 39 36.22 48.20 10.48
C GLY A 39 36.70 48.05 9.03
N ALA A 40 36.04 47.21 8.24
CA ALA A 40 35.13 47.64 7.18
C ALA A 40 35.79 48.27 5.92
N ALA A 41 35.20 47.89 4.80
CA ALA A 41 35.12 48.59 3.51
C ALA A 41 36.25 48.42 2.49
N SER A 42 35.93 47.58 1.49
CA SER A 42 35.82 47.95 0.06
C SER A 42 36.52 49.22 -0.43
N ALA A 43 37.23 49.12 -1.55
CA ALA A 43 36.70 49.56 -2.84
C ALA A 43 37.74 49.44 -3.95
N SER A 44 37.22 49.06 -5.12
CA SER A 44 37.75 49.28 -6.45
C SER A 44 38.07 50.75 -6.75
N ALA A 45 39.14 51.01 -7.51
CA ALA A 45 39.13 51.89 -8.69
C ALA A 45 40.56 52.10 -9.23
N GLY A 46 40.67 52.34 -10.53
CA GLY A 46 41.69 53.26 -11.04
C GLY A 46 42.70 52.66 -12.02
N ALA A 47 42.27 52.43 -13.26
CA ALA A 47 43.16 52.49 -14.40
C ALA A 47 43.36 53.95 -14.82
N SER A 48 44.62 54.42 -14.88
CA SER A 48 45.16 55.29 -15.95
C SER A 48 46.50 55.90 -15.54
N SER A 49 47.57 55.53 -16.25
CA SER A 49 48.64 56.44 -16.70
C SER A 49 49.72 55.65 -17.43
N LEU A 50 49.55 55.53 -18.75
CA LEU A 50 50.64 55.23 -19.67
C LEU A 50 51.46 56.51 -19.85
N ARG A 51 52.78 56.48 -19.59
CA ARG A 51 53.78 57.11 -20.48
C ARG A 51 55.23 56.80 -20.07
N ARG A 52 56.00 56.50 -21.12
CA ARG A 52 57.48 56.55 -21.27
C ARG A 52 58.28 55.37 -20.72
N ARG A 53 58.65 54.46 -21.62
CA ARG A 53 60.00 54.40 -22.23
C ARG A 53 60.04 53.26 -23.26
N ALA A 54 60.00 53.64 -24.54
CA ALA A 54 60.49 52.80 -25.62
C ALA A 54 61.89 53.29 -25.96
N ALA A 55 62.91 52.50 -25.63
CA ALA A 55 64.25 52.60 -26.20
C ALA A 55 64.99 51.30 -25.92
N GLY A 56 65.35 50.58 -26.99
CA GLY A 56 66.36 49.53 -26.97
C GLY A 56 65.87 48.14 -26.56
N MET A 57 65.06 47.48 -27.40
CA MET A 57 64.94 46.02 -27.35
C MET A 57 65.72 45.42 -28.51
N SER A 58 66.73 44.62 -28.17
CA SER A 58 67.56 43.89 -29.14
C SER A 58 66.71 42.89 -29.95
N PRO A 59 67.13 42.49 -31.17
CA PRO A 59 66.39 41.55 -32.00
C PRO A 59 66.12 40.19 -31.31
N LEU A 60 66.90 39.84 -30.27
CA LEU A 60 66.69 38.66 -29.45
C LEU A 60 65.44 38.77 -28.55
N ALA A 61 65.10 39.98 -28.10
CA ALA A 61 63.95 40.24 -27.23
C ALA A 61 62.62 40.22 -28.00
N VAL A 62 62.64 40.59 -29.29
CA VAL A 62 61.47 40.46 -30.19
C VAL A 62 61.21 38.99 -30.54
N TRP A 63 62.26 38.19 -30.75
CA TRP A 63 62.13 36.75 -30.96
C TRP A 63 61.63 36.01 -29.72
N MET A 64 62.11 36.37 -28.53
CA MET A 64 61.61 35.80 -27.27
C MET A 64 60.16 36.21 -26.97
N ALA A 65 59.76 37.44 -27.31
CA ALA A 65 58.36 37.87 -27.21
C ALA A 65 57.47 37.15 -28.23
N GLY A 66 57.95 36.93 -29.45
CA GLY A 66 57.26 36.13 -30.47
C GLY A 66 57.06 34.67 -30.06
N LEU A 67 58.10 34.02 -29.54
CA LEU A 67 58.05 32.66 -28.98
C LEU A 67 57.13 32.58 -27.75
N GLY A 68 57.15 33.57 -26.87
CA GLY A 68 56.23 33.66 -25.73
C GLY A 68 54.78 33.81 -26.15
N THR A 69 54.50 34.56 -27.22
CA THR A 69 53.14 34.75 -27.74
C THR A 69 52.64 33.50 -28.47
N LEU A 70 53.51 32.81 -29.23
CA LEU A 70 53.21 31.52 -29.84
C LEU A 70 53.00 30.41 -28.80
N ALA A 71 53.80 30.38 -27.74
CA ALA A 71 53.61 29.45 -26.62
C ALA A 71 52.32 29.76 -25.84
N ALA A 72 51.97 31.05 -25.68
CA ALA A 72 50.71 31.45 -25.04
C ALA A 72 49.49 31.12 -25.91
N LEU A 73 49.57 31.28 -27.23
CA LEU A 73 48.50 30.91 -28.17
C LEU A 73 48.37 29.38 -28.30
N ALA A 74 49.49 28.65 -28.37
CA ALA A 74 49.49 27.19 -28.33
C ALA A 74 48.96 26.69 -26.98
N GLY A 75 49.32 27.36 -25.88
CA GLY A 75 48.78 27.12 -24.54
C GLY A 75 47.28 27.41 -24.47
N ALA A 76 46.79 28.49 -25.07
CA ALA A 76 45.37 28.82 -25.13
C ALA A 76 44.57 27.83 -26.00
N VAL A 77 45.13 27.39 -27.13
CA VAL A 77 44.54 26.34 -27.98
C VAL A 77 44.56 24.99 -27.28
N LEU A 78 45.62 24.66 -26.54
CA LEU A 78 45.68 23.47 -25.69
C LEU A 78 44.71 23.58 -24.51
N ILE A 79 44.53 24.74 -23.89
CA ILE A 79 43.56 24.96 -22.80
C ILE A 79 42.13 24.94 -23.32
N ILE A 80 41.84 25.49 -24.51
CA ILE A 80 40.51 25.42 -25.14
C ILE A 80 40.24 24.00 -25.66
N GLY A 81 41.25 23.32 -26.18
CA GLY A 81 41.21 21.91 -26.57
C GLY A 81 41.02 21.00 -25.35
N HIS A 82 41.73 21.26 -24.25
CA HIS A 82 41.52 20.59 -22.97
C HIS A 82 40.22 21.01 -22.31
N ALA A 83 39.70 22.21 -22.49
CA ALA A 83 38.40 22.65 -21.94
C ALA A 83 37.22 22.06 -22.73
N ARG A 84 37.39 21.82 -24.04
CA ARG A 84 36.42 21.06 -24.86
C ARG A 84 36.52 19.56 -24.61
N ALA A 85 37.73 19.02 -24.43
CA ALA A 85 37.93 17.63 -24.03
C ALA A 85 37.50 17.37 -22.58
N LEU A 86 37.70 18.34 -21.67
CA LEU A 86 37.15 18.35 -20.32
C LEU A 86 35.65 18.57 -20.39
N GLY A 87 35.10 19.44 -21.22
CA GLY A 87 33.64 19.54 -21.42
C GLY A 87 32.99 18.24 -21.91
N ALA A 88 33.75 17.40 -22.63
CA ALA A 88 33.34 16.04 -23.02
C ALA A 88 33.67 14.96 -21.96
N ALA A 89 34.64 15.20 -21.07
CA ALA A 89 35.10 14.29 -20.01
C ALA A 89 34.58 14.63 -18.59
N THR A 90 33.98 15.80 -18.40
CA THR A 90 33.29 16.25 -17.17
C THR A 90 31.83 15.81 -17.13
N ILE A 91 31.43 14.87 -18.01
CA ILE A 91 30.20 14.08 -17.85
C ILE A 91 30.43 12.97 -16.80
N THR A 92 31.09 13.32 -15.71
CA THR A 92 31.42 12.45 -14.56
C THR A 92 30.90 13.04 -13.25
N THR A 93 29.87 13.90 -13.31
CA THR A 93 29.01 14.10 -12.15
C THR A 93 28.08 12.88 -11.99
N ALA A 94 27.82 12.48 -10.76
CA ALA A 94 26.87 11.39 -10.47
C ALA A 94 25.49 11.66 -11.09
N ASP A 95 25.12 12.94 -11.19
CA ASP A 95 23.87 13.41 -11.79
C ASP A 95 23.82 13.11 -13.30
N ALA A 96 24.86 13.42 -14.07
CA ALA A 96 24.87 13.14 -15.52
C ALA A 96 24.93 11.64 -15.84
N ALA A 97 25.54 10.83 -14.98
CA ALA A 97 25.48 9.37 -15.08
C ALA A 97 24.08 8.83 -14.75
N SER A 98 23.41 9.40 -13.75
CA SER A 98 22.03 9.09 -13.39
C SER A 98 21.03 9.47 -14.49
N GLU A 99 21.22 10.61 -15.13
CA GLU A 99 20.39 11.10 -16.25
C GLU A 99 20.49 10.22 -17.50
N ARG A 100 21.70 9.78 -17.88
CA ARG A 100 21.86 8.80 -18.96
C ARG A 100 21.24 7.45 -18.63
N HIS A 101 21.34 7.02 -17.38
CA HIS A 101 20.74 5.76 -16.93
C HIS A 101 19.21 5.82 -16.98
N ALA A 102 18.60 6.93 -16.54
CA ALA A 102 17.16 7.14 -16.57
C ALA A 102 16.58 7.10 -18.00
N ALA A 103 17.32 7.60 -19.00
CA ALA A 103 16.91 7.55 -20.41
C ALA A 103 16.99 6.15 -21.04
N THR A 104 17.71 5.20 -20.42
CA THR A 104 17.93 3.85 -20.98
C THR A 104 16.63 3.03 -21.02
N VAL A 105 15.66 3.31 -20.14
CA VAL A 105 14.33 2.66 -20.15
C VAL A 105 13.61 2.83 -21.49
N TYR A 106 13.84 3.94 -22.20
CA TYR A 106 13.22 4.23 -23.49
C TYR A 106 13.96 3.62 -24.69
N GLN A 107 15.13 2.99 -24.50
CA GLN A 107 15.96 2.46 -25.58
C GLN A 107 15.21 1.48 -26.49
N ALA A 108 14.40 0.60 -25.91
CA ALA A 108 13.68 -0.40 -26.69
C ALA A 108 12.53 0.19 -27.53
N ALA A 109 11.98 1.34 -27.12
CA ALA A 109 10.90 2.00 -27.84
C ALA A 109 11.42 3.03 -28.84
N LEU A 110 12.38 3.88 -28.43
CA LEU A 110 12.83 5.03 -29.21
C LEU A 110 14.37 5.09 -29.31
N PRO A 111 15.03 4.09 -29.90
CA PRO A 111 16.48 4.02 -29.95
C PRO A 111 17.08 5.23 -30.69
N GLY A 112 17.99 5.96 -30.03
CA GLY A 112 18.64 7.13 -30.62
C GLY A 112 17.82 8.42 -30.61
N ALA A 113 16.58 8.39 -30.13
CA ALA A 113 15.73 9.58 -30.05
C ALA A 113 16.27 10.60 -29.03
N THR A 114 15.89 11.87 -29.22
CA THR A 114 16.12 12.93 -28.24
C THR A 114 14.79 13.25 -27.57
N LEU A 115 14.76 13.18 -26.24
CA LEU A 115 13.58 13.45 -25.42
C LEU A 115 13.75 14.81 -24.75
N GLU A 116 12.85 15.74 -25.05
CA GLU A 116 12.77 17.03 -24.36
C GLU A 116 11.69 16.97 -23.28
N VAL A 117 12.11 17.15 -22.02
CA VAL A 117 11.23 17.14 -20.85
C VAL A 117 11.07 18.56 -20.36
N THR A 118 9.85 19.09 -20.46
CA THR A 118 9.54 20.50 -20.20
C THR A 118 9.40 20.82 -18.70
N LEU A 119 9.75 22.06 -18.33
CA LEU A 119 9.43 22.66 -17.02
C LEU A 119 7.99 23.20 -16.96
N GLN A 120 7.28 23.30 -18.08
CA GLN A 120 5.91 23.82 -18.11
C GLN A 120 4.93 22.72 -17.69
N ALA A 121 4.16 22.99 -16.63
CA ALA A 121 3.12 22.11 -16.14
C ALA A 121 2.01 21.92 -17.19
N GLY A 122 1.54 20.69 -17.34
CA GLY A 122 0.49 20.30 -18.28
C GLY A 122 0.83 19.05 -19.07
N VAL A 123 0.01 18.83 -20.10
CA VAL A 123 0.11 17.69 -21.02
C VAL A 123 0.74 18.14 -22.33
N ARG A 124 1.82 17.48 -22.76
CA ARG A 124 2.49 17.77 -24.05
C ARG A 124 2.69 16.50 -24.85
N PHE A 125 2.28 16.56 -26.12
CA PHE A 125 2.58 15.52 -27.12
C PHE A 125 3.68 16.04 -28.02
N SER A 126 4.75 15.26 -28.17
CA SER A 126 5.91 15.61 -28.98
C SER A 126 6.20 14.47 -29.96
N PRO A 127 6.15 14.71 -31.29
CA PRO A 127 6.68 13.76 -32.25
C PRO A 127 8.20 13.68 -32.09
N VAL A 128 8.76 12.48 -32.17
CA VAL A 128 10.19 12.21 -32.06
C VAL A 128 10.63 11.20 -33.11
N ALA A 129 11.95 11.06 -33.31
CA ALA A 129 12.45 10.01 -34.20
C ALA A 129 11.98 8.62 -33.72
N GLY A 130 11.29 7.89 -34.60
CA GLY A 130 10.76 6.56 -34.32
C GLY A 130 9.42 6.50 -33.59
N GLY A 131 8.74 7.63 -33.33
CA GLY A 131 7.38 7.62 -32.74
C GLY A 131 6.93 8.96 -32.15
N ALA A 132 6.15 8.90 -31.07
CA ALA A 132 5.71 10.08 -30.33
C ALA A 132 5.79 9.86 -28.82
N VAL A 133 5.89 10.95 -28.07
CA VAL A 133 6.00 10.95 -26.61
C VAL A 133 4.94 11.85 -26.02
N LEU A 134 4.30 11.38 -24.96
CA LEU A 134 3.46 12.15 -24.05
C LEU A 134 4.26 12.51 -22.80
N ALA A 135 4.28 13.78 -22.42
CA ALA A 135 4.83 14.26 -21.15
C ALA A 135 3.71 14.85 -20.27
N LEU A 136 3.72 14.47 -18.99
CA LEU A 136 2.76 14.90 -17.97
C LEU A 136 3.53 15.61 -16.84
N ALA A 137 3.75 16.91 -17.00
CA ALA A 137 4.53 17.73 -16.07
C ALA A 137 3.62 18.38 -15.03
N GLY A 138 3.95 18.28 -13.74
CA GLY A 138 3.11 18.85 -12.67
C GLY A 138 1.70 18.26 -12.61
N MET A 139 1.48 17.08 -13.21
CA MET A 139 0.20 16.39 -13.25
C MET A 139 0.13 15.32 -12.16
N GLN A 140 -1.07 15.00 -11.71
CA GLN A 140 -1.38 13.92 -10.76
C GLN A 140 -2.58 13.11 -11.27
N GLY A 141 -2.53 11.79 -11.08
CA GLY A 141 -3.66 10.91 -11.37
C GLY A 141 -4.76 11.03 -10.31
N ILE A 142 -6.03 11.04 -10.71
CA ILE A 142 -7.20 11.07 -9.84
C ILE A 142 -7.98 9.76 -9.94
N GLY A 143 -7.90 8.95 -8.88
CA GLY A 143 -8.53 7.63 -8.80
C GLY A 143 -8.10 6.67 -9.91
N THR A 144 -8.58 5.43 -9.87
CA THR A 144 -8.55 4.52 -11.03
C THR A 144 -9.84 3.74 -10.99
N VAL A 145 -10.61 3.80 -12.06
CA VAL A 145 -11.84 3.00 -12.19
C VAL A 145 -11.54 1.74 -12.97
N ARG A 146 -12.02 0.60 -12.46
CA ARG A 146 -11.84 -0.70 -13.09
C ARG A 146 -13.17 -1.17 -13.67
N VAL A 147 -13.16 -1.55 -14.94
CA VAL A 147 -14.31 -2.16 -15.60
C VAL A 147 -13.94 -3.60 -15.98
N ASP A 148 -14.65 -4.56 -15.39
CA ASP A 148 -14.61 -5.95 -15.85
C ASP A 148 -15.28 -6.05 -17.23
N LEU A 149 -14.51 -6.37 -18.27
CA LEU A 149 -15.02 -6.40 -19.64
C LEU A 149 -15.97 -7.57 -19.89
N CYS A 150 -15.96 -8.62 -19.05
CA CYS A 150 -16.93 -9.71 -19.13
C CYS A 150 -18.35 -9.22 -18.83
N SER A 151 -18.50 -8.29 -17.88
CA SER A 151 -19.79 -7.65 -17.59
C SER A 151 -20.30 -6.78 -18.75
N GLN A 152 -19.38 -6.40 -19.64
CA GLN A 152 -19.63 -5.56 -20.80
C GLN A 152 -19.83 -6.35 -22.09
N LEU A 153 -19.66 -7.68 -22.08
CA LEU A 153 -19.95 -8.51 -23.24
C LEU A 153 -21.44 -8.49 -23.56
N ARG A 154 -21.76 -8.44 -24.86
CA ARG A 154 -23.15 -8.46 -25.35
C ARG A 154 -23.86 -9.74 -24.91
N GLU A 155 -23.17 -10.87 -25.06
CA GLU A 155 -23.62 -12.22 -24.71
C GLU A 155 -22.46 -13.01 -24.10
N PRO A 156 -22.72 -13.92 -23.14
CA PRO A 156 -21.68 -14.80 -22.58
C PRO A 156 -20.96 -15.59 -23.69
N GLY A 157 -19.62 -15.63 -23.66
CA GLY A 157 -18.80 -16.33 -24.67
C GLY A 157 -18.56 -15.55 -25.97
N SER A 158 -19.22 -14.40 -26.17
CA SER A 158 -18.88 -13.46 -27.25
C SER A 158 -17.64 -12.65 -26.88
N ALA A 159 -16.90 -12.15 -27.88
CA ALA A 159 -15.90 -11.10 -27.66
C ALA A 159 -16.50 -9.68 -27.80
N LYS A 160 -17.74 -9.55 -28.29
CA LYS A 160 -18.31 -8.26 -28.66
C LYS A 160 -18.76 -7.46 -27.44
N LEU A 161 -18.24 -6.25 -27.30
CA LEU A 161 -18.65 -5.33 -26.24
C LEU A 161 -19.99 -4.65 -26.55
N VAL A 162 -20.85 -4.53 -25.53
CA VAL A 162 -21.80 -3.42 -25.43
C VAL A 162 -20.96 -2.13 -25.30
N PRO A 163 -21.19 -1.08 -26.09
CA PRO A 163 -20.31 0.09 -26.03
C PRO A 163 -20.25 0.72 -24.64
N LEU A 164 -19.04 0.81 -24.09
CA LEU A 164 -18.76 1.49 -22.83
C LEU A 164 -18.81 3.00 -23.06
N ARG A 165 -19.41 3.75 -22.13
CA ARG A 165 -19.60 5.19 -22.23
C ARG A 165 -18.90 5.88 -21.06
N LEU A 166 -18.06 6.86 -21.35
CA LEU A 166 -17.27 7.61 -20.38
C LEU A 166 -17.43 9.12 -20.61
N GLY A 167 -17.40 9.91 -19.54
CA GLY A 167 -17.52 11.37 -19.66
C GLY A 167 -18.96 11.87 -19.82
N TYR A 168 -19.97 11.03 -19.57
CA TYR A 168 -21.38 11.40 -19.70
C TYR A 168 -21.89 12.02 -18.39
N ARG A 169 -22.82 12.97 -18.49
CA ARG A 169 -23.54 13.51 -17.33
C ARG A 169 -24.80 12.70 -17.06
N PHE A 170 -25.25 12.65 -15.81
CA PHE A 170 -26.37 11.80 -15.43
C PHE A 170 -27.68 12.17 -16.14
N ASP A 171 -27.98 13.45 -16.34
CA ASP A 171 -29.21 13.87 -17.00
C ASP A 171 -29.26 13.42 -18.48
N ASP A 172 -28.11 13.31 -19.14
CA ASP A 172 -28.01 12.76 -20.51
C ASP A 172 -28.30 11.26 -20.53
N VAL A 173 -27.78 10.55 -19.53
CA VAL A 173 -28.02 9.11 -19.32
C VAL A 173 -29.50 8.87 -19.00
N GLN A 174 -30.12 9.69 -18.16
CA GLN A 174 -31.53 9.58 -17.82
C GLN A 174 -32.42 9.80 -19.04
N ARG A 175 -32.13 10.82 -19.87
CA ARG A 175 -32.87 11.07 -21.12
C ARG A 175 -32.71 9.92 -22.12
N SER A 176 -31.49 9.40 -22.29
CA SER A 176 -31.18 8.34 -23.26
C SER A 176 -31.65 6.95 -22.81
N GLY A 177 -31.56 6.66 -21.51
CA GLY A 177 -31.95 5.38 -20.90
C GLY A 177 -33.46 5.14 -20.90
N LEU A 178 -34.26 6.19 -21.16
CA LEU A 178 -35.70 6.06 -21.41
C LEU A 178 -36.01 5.58 -22.84
N ALA A 179 -35.04 5.65 -23.77
CA ALA A 179 -35.25 5.42 -25.20
C ALA A 179 -34.45 4.23 -25.82
N ALA A 180 -33.49 3.62 -25.11
CA ALA A 180 -32.65 2.55 -25.67
C ALA A 180 -32.27 1.43 -24.68
N GLY A 181 -32.18 0.20 -25.18
CA GLY A 181 -31.73 -0.98 -24.42
C GLY A 181 -30.26 -0.94 -23.96
N ALA A 182 -30.03 -1.58 -22.80
CA ALA A 182 -28.77 -1.98 -22.16
C ALA A 182 -27.62 -0.96 -22.09
N LEU A 183 -27.84 0.20 -21.45
CA LEU A 183 -26.73 0.96 -20.87
C LEU A 183 -26.10 0.15 -19.72
N ARG A 184 -24.79 -0.13 -19.80
CA ARG A 184 -24.02 -0.84 -18.77
C ARG A 184 -22.74 -0.07 -18.44
N ASN A 185 -22.37 -0.04 -17.16
CA ASN A 185 -21.12 0.56 -16.65
C ASN A 185 -20.84 1.96 -17.20
N VAL A 186 -21.86 2.84 -17.23
CA VAL A 186 -21.63 4.21 -17.68
C VAL A 186 -20.80 4.95 -16.63
N LEU A 187 -19.67 5.50 -17.07
CA LEU A 187 -18.70 6.21 -16.24
C LEU A 187 -19.02 7.71 -16.28
N LEU A 188 -19.70 8.16 -15.22
CA LEU A 188 -20.24 9.51 -15.09
C LEU A 188 -19.19 10.51 -14.67
N VAL A 189 -19.38 11.75 -15.13
CA VAL A 189 -18.67 12.93 -14.62
C VAL A 189 -19.64 13.92 -13.98
N GLY A 190 -19.21 14.57 -12.90
CA GLY A 190 -20.01 15.59 -12.22
C GLY A 190 -19.97 16.93 -12.96
N GLY A 191 -18.85 17.24 -13.63
CA GLY A 191 -18.63 18.50 -14.33
C GLY A 191 -18.27 19.67 -13.41
N GLU A 192 -17.99 19.41 -12.14
CA GLU A 192 -17.63 20.42 -11.14
C GLU A 192 -16.15 20.80 -11.20
N SER A 193 -15.26 19.88 -11.60
CA SER A 193 -13.85 20.22 -11.82
C SER A 193 -13.59 20.76 -13.22
N ALA A 194 -12.55 21.58 -13.34
CA ALA A 194 -12.07 22.07 -14.64
C ALA A 194 -11.68 20.92 -15.59
N VAL A 195 -11.28 19.76 -15.04
CA VAL A 195 -10.93 18.55 -15.78
C VAL A 195 -12.16 17.95 -16.42
N THR A 196 -13.22 17.74 -15.65
CA THR A 196 -14.41 17.04 -16.16
C THR A 196 -15.42 17.94 -16.85
N ALA A 197 -15.40 19.25 -16.57
CA ALA A 197 -16.27 20.23 -17.25
C ALA A 197 -16.09 20.23 -18.77
N ALA A 198 -14.85 20.09 -19.24
CA ALA A 198 -14.47 20.07 -20.65
C ALA A 198 -14.18 18.65 -21.20
N MET A 199 -14.44 17.60 -20.42
CA MET A 199 -14.16 16.24 -20.84
C MET A 199 -15.03 15.84 -22.05
N PRO A 200 -14.42 15.28 -23.12
CA PRO A 200 -15.17 14.72 -24.24
C PRO A 200 -16.04 13.53 -23.81
N GLU A 201 -17.19 13.37 -24.45
CA GLU A 201 -17.94 12.11 -24.38
C GLU A 201 -17.15 11.04 -25.13
N VAL A 202 -16.79 9.96 -24.44
CA VAL A 202 -15.98 8.87 -25.00
C VAL A 202 -16.81 7.59 -25.08
N ARG A 203 -16.62 6.84 -26.17
CA ARG A 203 -17.17 5.51 -26.36
C ARG A 203 -16.08 4.52 -26.72
N ILE A 204 -16.07 3.38 -26.02
CA ILE A 204 -15.17 2.25 -26.32
C ILE A 204 -16.01 1.09 -26.84
N SER A 205 -15.66 0.60 -28.03
CA SER A 205 -16.35 -0.49 -28.73
C SER A 205 -15.36 -1.43 -29.43
N GLY A 206 -15.85 -2.59 -29.86
CA GLY A 206 -15.05 -3.59 -30.56
C GLY A 206 -15.11 -4.94 -29.86
N ASP A 207 -14.12 -5.77 -30.19
CA ASP A 207 -14.04 -7.16 -29.75
C ASP A 207 -12.91 -7.30 -28.73
N ALA A 208 -13.26 -7.59 -27.46
CA ALA A 208 -12.31 -7.67 -26.37
C ALA A 208 -11.85 -9.11 -26.12
N ARG A 209 -10.56 -9.38 -26.32
CA ARG A 209 -9.89 -10.64 -25.97
C ARG A 209 -8.77 -10.42 -24.95
N ALA A 210 -8.62 -11.34 -24.00
CA ALA A 210 -7.68 -11.24 -22.89
C ALA A 210 -6.20 -11.40 -23.28
N ASP A 211 -5.91 -12.04 -24.41
CA ASP A 211 -4.56 -12.17 -24.99
C ASP A 211 -4.13 -10.91 -25.76
N PHE A 212 -5.04 -9.94 -25.94
CA PHE A 212 -4.88 -8.75 -26.77
C PHE A 212 -4.57 -9.06 -28.25
N GLY A 213 -4.78 -10.31 -28.68
CA GLY A 213 -4.65 -10.76 -30.06
C GLY A 213 -5.95 -10.48 -30.82
N GLY A 214 -5.88 -9.78 -31.95
CA GLY A 214 -7.05 -9.40 -32.76
C GLY A 214 -7.03 -7.92 -33.18
N GLU A 215 -8.19 -7.42 -33.63
CA GLU A 215 -8.34 -6.00 -33.95
C GLU A 215 -8.25 -5.12 -32.68
N PRO A 216 -7.62 -3.94 -32.76
CA PRO A 216 -7.64 -2.98 -31.65
C PRO A 216 -9.08 -2.62 -31.23
N LEU A 217 -9.29 -2.35 -29.94
CA LEU A 217 -10.54 -1.72 -29.52
C LEU A 217 -10.60 -0.30 -30.08
N GLU A 218 -11.77 0.11 -30.54
CA GLU A 218 -12.01 1.46 -31.03
C GLU A 218 -12.41 2.35 -29.86
N LEU A 219 -11.69 3.46 -29.72
CA LEU A 219 -12.07 4.59 -28.87
C LEU A 219 -12.51 5.73 -29.77
N SER A 220 -13.75 6.19 -29.59
CA SER A 220 -14.28 7.39 -30.23
C SER A 220 -14.59 8.47 -29.20
N TRP A 221 -14.40 9.74 -29.57
CA TRP A 221 -14.69 10.89 -28.71
C TRP A 221 -15.49 11.96 -29.43
N ARG A 222 -16.24 12.73 -28.65
CA ARG A 222 -16.94 13.94 -29.08
C ARG A 222 -16.76 15.03 -28.03
N SER A 223 -16.11 16.11 -28.42
CA SER A 223 -15.89 17.29 -27.58
C SER A 223 -17.04 18.28 -27.74
N ALA A 224 -17.15 19.22 -26.80
CA ALA A 224 -18.03 20.39 -26.95
C ALA A 224 -17.64 21.22 -28.20
N PRO A 225 -18.59 21.96 -28.81
CA PRO A 225 -18.29 22.84 -29.94
C PRO A 225 -17.13 23.80 -29.64
N GLY A 226 -16.16 23.87 -30.55
CA GLY A 226 -14.97 24.72 -30.41
C GLY A 226 -13.83 24.11 -29.57
N ALA A 227 -14.02 22.95 -28.95
CA ALA A 227 -12.97 22.21 -28.25
C ALA A 227 -12.33 21.12 -29.13
N SER A 228 -11.07 20.80 -28.86
CA SER A 228 -10.36 19.66 -29.47
C SER A 228 -9.80 18.74 -28.39
N ALA A 229 -9.63 17.47 -28.76
CA ALA A 229 -8.92 16.48 -27.96
C ALA A 229 -7.82 15.84 -28.79
N ARG A 230 -6.79 15.32 -28.10
CA ARG A 230 -5.64 14.63 -28.70
C ARG A 230 -5.53 13.22 -28.13
N TRP A 231 -5.29 12.26 -29.01
CA TRP A 231 -5.17 10.84 -28.70
C TRP A 231 -3.82 10.26 -29.14
N LEU A 232 -3.22 9.43 -28.29
CA LEU A 232 -2.02 8.64 -28.60
C LEU A 232 -2.14 7.26 -27.93
N SER A 233 -1.87 6.19 -28.68
CA SER A 233 -2.02 4.81 -28.19
C SER A 233 -1.00 3.84 -28.77
N ASP A 234 -0.99 2.63 -28.25
CA ASP A 234 -0.17 1.53 -28.78
C ASP A 234 -0.69 0.93 -30.10
N ALA A 235 -1.77 1.47 -30.65
CA ALA A 235 -2.22 1.19 -32.02
C ALA A 235 -2.17 2.44 -32.92
N SER A 236 -1.56 3.54 -32.44
CA SER A 236 -1.47 4.79 -33.19
C SER A 236 -0.24 4.90 -34.09
N GLU A 237 0.64 3.89 -34.09
CA GLU A 237 1.89 3.86 -34.87
C GLU A 237 2.74 5.13 -34.65
N GLY A 238 2.77 5.62 -33.41
CA GLY A 238 3.52 6.82 -33.03
C GLY A 238 2.93 8.13 -33.58
N ARG A 239 1.67 8.14 -34.03
CA ARG A 239 0.99 9.34 -34.55
C ARG A 239 -0.05 9.87 -33.56
N VAL A 240 -0.05 11.18 -33.36
CA VAL A 240 -1.05 11.86 -32.54
C VAL A 240 -2.28 12.14 -33.40
N VAL A 241 -3.46 11.71 -32.95
CA VAL A 241 -4.74 12.02 -33.60
C VAL A 241 -5.38 13.20 -32.87
N GLU A 242 -5.78 14.26 -33.57
CA GLU A 242 -6.34 15.48 -32.99
C GLU A 242 -7.64 15.88 -33.68
N GLY A 243 -8.64 16.33 -32.92
CA GLY A 243 -9.88 16.88 -33.46
C GLY A 243 -10.98 17.06 -32.41
N GLY A 244 -12.03 17.82 -32.77
CA GLY A 244 -13.23 17.97 -31.94
C GLY A 244 -14.02 16.67 -31.78
N SER A 245 -13.96 15.80 -32.80
CA SER A 245 -14.41 14.41 -32.74
C SER A 245 -13.43 13.52 -33.50
N GLY A 246 -13.31 12.26 -33.10
CA GLY A 246 -12.45 11.30 -33.78
C GLY A 246 -12.70 9.88 -33.30
N ALA A 247 -12.11 8.92 -34.01
CA ALA A 247 -12.07 7.51 -33.65
C ALA A 247 -10.68 6.95 -33.92
N ALA A 248 -10.14 6.17 -32.99
CA ALA A 248 -8.82 5.57 -33.10
C ALA A 248 -8.73 4.27 -32.29
N GLY A 249 -7.83 3.37 -32.70
CA GLY A 249 -7.64 2.08 -32.03
C GLY A 249 -6.74 2.15 -30.79
N PHE A 250 -6.83 1.15 -29.92
CA PHE A 250 -5.79 0.77 -28.95
C PHE A 250 -5.83 -0.73 -28.65
N ARG A 251 -4.67 -1.32 -28.36
CA ARG A 251 -4.53 -2.74 -28.02
C ARG A 251 -4.51 -2.93 -26.52
N ARG A 252 -3.61 -2.24 -25.82
CA ARG A 252 -3.39 -2.35 -24.38
C ARG A 252 -3.44 -1.00 -23.69
N GLN A 253 -3.03 0.10 -24.32
CA GLN A 253 -3.09 1.40 -23.64
C GLN A 253 -3.15 2.59 -24.59
N GLY A 254 -3.75 3.67 -24.10
CA GLY A 254 -3.75 4.96 -24.78
C GLY A 254 -4.08 6.11 -23.84
N TRP A 255 -3.85 7.31 -24.34
CA TRP A 255 -4.04 8.57 -23.64
C TRP A 255 -4.88 9.51 -24.47
N LEU A 256 -5.99 9.96 -23.89
CA LEU A 256 -6.78 11.07 -24.41
C LEU A 256 -6.46 12.31 -23.59
N SER A 257 -6.25 13.45 -24.21
CA SER A 257 -6.12 14.73 -23.52
C SER A 257 -7.05 15.76 -24.12
N TRP A 258 -7.53 16.66 -23.29
CA TRP A 258 -8.33 17.80 -23.68
C TRP A 258 -7.91 18.97 -22.78
N ALA A 259 -7.85 20.16 -23.34
CA ALA A 259 -7.19 21.29 -22.70
C ALA A 259 -5.71 21.00 -22.29
N ALA A 260 -4.98 22.01 -21.85
CA ALA A 260 -3.56 21.86 -21.49
C ALA A 260 -3.32 21.14 -20.15
N GLY A 261 -4.36 20.92 -19.34
CA GLY A 261 -4.25 20.47 -17.94
C GLY A 261 -5.07 19.25 -17.57
N ALA A 262 -5.58 18.48 -18.54
CA ALA A 262 -6.37 17.27 -18.30
C ALA A 262 -6.02 16.15 -19.28
N ALA A 263 -5.93 14.93 -18.75
CA ALA A 263 -5.77 13.72 -19.55
C ALA A 263 -6.51 12.53 -18.95
N MET A 264 -6.78 11.53 -19.76
CA MET A 264 -7.33 10.24 -19.39
C MET A 264 -6.44 9.15 -19.96
N ARG A 265 -5.96 8.27 -19.09
CA ARG A 265 -5.32 7.02 -19.47
C ARG A 265 -6.36 5.91 -19.52
N VAL A 266 -6.31 5.10 -20.56
CA VAL A 266 -6.99 3.80 -20.59
C VAL A 266 -5.96 2.69 -20.72
N GLU A 267 -6.14 1.61 -19.97
CA GLU A 267 -5.24 0.45 -19.98
C GLU A 267 -6.04 -0.85 -19.91
N ARG A 268 -5.76 -1.81 -20.80
CA ARG A 268 -6.32 -3.17 -20.78
C ARG A 268 -5.33 -4.13 -20.16
N ARG A 269 -5.84 -5.00 -19.27
CA ARG A 269 -5.04 -6.02 -18.58
C ARG A 269 -5.77 -7.36 -18.61
N ALA A 270 -4.99 -8.44 -18.66
CA ALA A 270 -5.55 -9.77 -18.44
C ALA A 270 -5.96 -9.84 -16.96
N SER A 271 -7.13 -10.40 -16.69
CA SER A 271 -7.69 -10.49 -15.35
C SER A 271 -8.16 -11.91 -15.09
N VAL A 272 -7.89 -12.41 -13.89
CA VAL A 272 -8.37 -13.74 -13.46
C VAL A 272 -9.89 -13.75 -13.36
N GLY A 273 -10.51 -12.62 -13.00
CA GLY A 273 -11.97 -12.47 -12.92
C GLY A 273 -12.65 -12.51 -14.30
N CYS A 274 -11.92 -12.15 -15.35
CA CYS A 274 -12.43 -12.16 -16.72
C CYS A 274 -11.38 -12.75 -17.67
N PRO A 275 -11.20 -14.08 -17.67
CA PRO A 275 -10.15 -14.73 -18.46
C PRO A 275 -10.36 -14.62 -19.98
N GLN A 276 -11.59 -14.33 -20.44
CA GLN A 276 -11.93 -14.23 -21.85
C GLN A 276 -11.65 -12.84 -22.45
N ALA A 277 -11.91 -11.75 -21.73
CA ALA A 277 -11.80 -10.37 -22.25
C ALA A 277 -10.82 -9.47 -21.46
N GLY A 278 -10.48 -9.84 -20.23
CA GLY A 278 -9.68 -9.02 -19.32
C GLY A 278 -10.47 -7.91 -18.63
N GLU A 279 -9.75 -6.90 -18.16
CA GLU A 279 -10.30 -5.71 -17.53
C GLU A 279 -9.78 -4.43 -18.21
N LEU A 280 -10.53 -3.35 -18.06
CA LEU A 280 -10.15 -2.01 -18.49
C LEU A 280 -9.97 -1.12 -17.26
N LEU A 281 -8.81 -0.48 -17.16
CA LEU A 281 -8.51 0.55 -16.17
C LEU A 281 -8.62 1.92 -16.83
N VAL A 282 -9.38 2.82 -16.21
CA VAL A 282 -9.54 4.20 -16.65
C VAL A 282 -9.06 5.10 -15.53
N GLN A 283 -8.14 6.01 -15.84
CA GLN A 283 -7.58 6.93 -14.86
C GLN A 283 -7.51 8.33 -15.45
N LEU A 284 -8.13 9.29 -14.76
CA LEU A 284 -8.03 10.70 -15.09
C LEU A 284 -6.75 11.31 -14.49
N TYR A 285 -6.23 12.37 -15.11
CA TYR A 285 -5.05 13.13 -14.69
C TYR A 285 -5.36 14.62 -14.74
N GLN A 286 -4.91 15.34 -13.72
CA GLN A 286 -5.11 16.78 -13.57
C GLN A 286 -3.86 17.47 -13.08
N LEU A 287 -3.80 18.80 -13.19
CA LEU A 287 -2.72 19.59 -12.59
C LEU A 287 -2.71 19.41 -11.06
N ARG A 288 -1.52 19.29 -10.48
CA ARG A 288 -1.33 19.10 -9.05
C ARG A 288 -1.87 20.34 -8.31
N GLN A 289 -2.77 20.08 -7.37
CA GLN A 289 -3.18 21.07 -6.39
C GLN A 289 -2.33 20.89 -5.12
N PRO A 290 -1.98 21.97 -4.40
CA PRO A 290 -1.29 21.82 -3.11
C PRO A 290 -2.14 20.97 -2.15
N ASP A 291 -1.53 19.96 -1.55
CA ASP A 291 -2.16 19.07 -0.57
C ASP A 291 -2.68 19.90 0.62
N GLY A 292 -4.00 19.85 0.86
CA GLY A 292 -4.70 20.64 1.89
C GLY A 292 -6.05 21.20 1.43
N ALA A 293 -6.28 21.25 0.11
CA ALA A 293 -7.60 21.52 -0.45
C ALA A 293 -8.42 20.21 -0.53
N SER A 294 -8.86 19.70 0.62
CA SER A 294 -10.01 18.80 0.65
C SER A 294 -11.19 19.54 0.00
N ALA A 295 -11.98 18.86 -0.83
CA ALA A 295 -13.10 19.43 -1.59
C ALA A 295 -14.25 20.05 -0.76
N GLY A 296 -14.01 20.43 0.50
CA GLY A 296 -14.98 21.05 1.40
C GLY A 296 -14.47 22.22 2.26
N THR A 297 -13.19 22.62 2.19
CA THR A 297 -12.64 23.61 3.14
C THR A 297 -12.56 25.05 2.65
N GLY A 298 -12.95 25.37 1.41
CA GLY A 298 -13.05 26.77 0.93
C GLY A 298 -11.74 27.58 0.88
N VAL A 299 -10.62 27.07 1.43
CA VAL A 299 -9.31 27.70 1.37
C VAL A 299 -8.63 27.29 0.07
N ARG A 300 -8.69 28.17 -0.94
CA ARG A 300 -8.00 28.00 -2.21
C ARG A 300 -6.49 28.17 -2.02
N GLY A 301 -5.76 27.08 -1.78
CA GLY A 301 -4.36 27.02 -2.17
C GLY A 301 -4.27 27.21 -3.70
N ALA A 302 -3.34 28.03 -4.18
CA ALA A 302 -3.21 28.29 -5.61
C ALA A 302 -2.90 26.98 -6.36
N SER A 303 -3.88 26.46 -7.10
CA SER A 303 -3.69 25.38 -8.07
C SER A 303 -2.58 25.76 -9.03
N LEU A 304 -1.70 24.81 -9.39
CA LEU A 304 -0.82 25.02 -10.54
C LEU A 304 -1.71 25.32 -11.75
N ALA A 305 -1.48 26.45 -12.40
CA ALA A 305 -2.15 26.77 -13.66
C ALA A 305 -1.40 26.09 -14.81
N ALA A 306 -2.10 25.73 -15.86
CA ALA A 306 -1.47 25.17 -17.06
C ALA A 306 -0.41 26.16 -17.58
N GLY A 307 0.78 25.67 -17.88
CA GLY A 307 1.93 26.50 -18.30
C GLY A 307 2.77 27.08 -17.16
N SER A 308 2.40 26.87 -15.88
CA SER A 308 3.24 27.24 -14.73
C SER A 308 4.55 26.44 -14.72
N MET A 309 5.62 26.99 -14.15
CA MET A 309 6.91 26.29 -14.06
C MET A 309 6.90 25.33 -12.86
N ILE A 310 7.24 24.06 -13.10
CA ILE A 310 7.54 23.08 -12.03
C ILE A 310 9.01 23.24 -11.57
N ALA A 311 9.35 22.67 -10.42
CA ALA A 311 10.73 22.72 -9.95
C ALA A 311 11.64 21.87 -10.86
N SER A 312 12.90 22.27 -11.05
CA SER A 312 13.86 21.49 -11.84
C SER A 312 14.14 20.10 -11.28
N GLY A 313 13.91 19.89 -9.98
CA GLY A 313 14.02 18.58 -9.33
C GLY A 313 12.77 17.70 -9.44
N ASP A 314 11.64 18.24 -9.91
CA ASP A 314 10.39 17.49 -10.03
C ASP A 314 10.50 16.38 -11.08
N LYS A 315 9.75 15.29 -10.86
CA LYS A 315 9.67 14.17 -11.80
C LYS A 315 8.47 14.35 -12.75
N VAL A 316 8.72 14.23 -14.05
CA VAL A 316 7.73 14.27 -15.12
C VAL A 316 7.50 12.85 -15.63
N LEU A 317 6.23 12.44 -15.69
CA LEU A 317 5.86 11.15 -16.30
C LEU A 317 5.94 11.27 -17.83
N LEU A 318 6.70 10.39 -18.46
CA LEU A 318 6.77 10.25 -19.91
C LEU A 318 6.21 8.90 -20.35
N ALA A 319 5.42 8.92 -21.43
CA ALA A 319 4.95 7.73 -22.13
C ALA A 319 5.35 7.82 -23.61
N ALA A 320 6.25 6.93 -24.04
CA ALA A 320 6.74 6.82 -25.39
C ALA A 320 5.94 5.75 -26.17
N PHE A 321 5.41 6.13 -27.33
CA PHE A 321 4.68 5.27 -28.25
C PHE A 321 5.44 5.18 -29.57
N PRO A 322 6.13 4.06 -29.85
CA PRO A 322 6.92 3.92 -31.05
C PRO A 322 6.02 3.70 -32.28
N ALA A 323 6.59 3.92 -33.47
CA ALA A 323 5.96 3.52 -34.72
C ALA A 323 5.80 2.00 -34.81
N GLU A 324 6.78 1.25 -34.27
CA GLU A 324 6.78 -0.20 -34.21
C GLU A 324 7.22 -0.68 -32.82
N GLY A 325 6.61 -1.75 -32.31
CA GLY A 325 6.97 -2.35 -31.03
C GLY A 325 6.11 -1.90 -29.85
N SER A 326 6.65 -1.99 -28.64
CA SER A 326 5.88 -1.77 -27.40
C SER A 326 6.16 -0.38 -26.80
N PRO A 327 5.14 0.30 -26.25
CA PRO A 327 5.34 1.57 -25.54
C PRO A 327 6.23 1.41 -24.31
N ALA A 328 6.91 2.49 -23.93
CA ALA A 328 7.72 2.57 -22.71
C ALA A 328 7.26 3.76 -21.85
N THR A 329 7.20 3.57 -20.54
CA THR A 329 6.80 4.61 -19.58
C THR A 329 7.83 4.73 -18.45
N GLY A 330 8.05 5.96 -17.98
CA GLY A 330 8.98 6.22 -16.90
C GLY A 330 8.93 7.67 -16.42
N TYR A 331 9.81 8.02 -15.49
CA TYR A 331 9.91 9.36 -14.96
C TYR A 331 11.28 9.96 -15.28
N LEU A 332 11.30 11.19 -15.79
CA LEU A 332 12.51 11.98 -15.99
C LEU A 332 12.36 13.33 -15.31
N GLN A 333 13.47 13.95 -14.94
CA GLN A 333 13.45 15.36 -14.54
C GLN A 333 13.34 16.24 -15.80
N PRO A 334 12.93 17.51 -15.68
CA PRO A 334 13.03 18.47 -16.77
C PRO A 334 14.44 18.58 -17.32
N GLY A 335 14.60 18.47 -18.64
CA GLY A 335 15.91 18.39 -19.29
C GLY A 335 15.85 17.80 -20.70
N VAL A 336 17.01 17.68 -21.34
CA VAL A 336 17.15 17.08 -22.68
C VAL A 336 17.95 15.78 -22.57
N TYR A 337 17.34 14.67 -22.98
CA TYR A 337 17.90 13.34 -22.84
C TYR A 337 18.12 12.70 -24.20
N LYS A 338 19.30 12.11 -24.40
CA LYS A 338 19.59 11.30 -25.60
C LYS A 338 19.41 9.83 -25.27
N VAL A 339 18.43 9.19 -25.90
CA VAL A 339 18.21 7.75 -25.75
C VAL A 339 19.36 7.00 -26.42
N PRO A 340 20.06 6.09 -25.72
CA PRO A 340 21.18 5.37 -26.32
C PRO A 340 20.72 4.53 -27.52
N ALA A 341 21.38 4.70 -28.68
CA ALA A 341 21.09 3.90 -29.88
C ALA A 341 21.56 2.44 -29.77
N ARG A 342 22.47 2.13 -28.82
CA ARG A 342 23.00 0.80 -28.53
C ARG A 342 23.08 0.58 -27.02
N ALA A 343 22.96 -0.67 -26.58
CA ALA A 343 23.07 -1.03 -25.16
C ALA A 343 24.43 -0.62 -24.57
N THR A 344 24.46 -0.29 -23.27
CA THR A 344 25.68 0.16 -22.55
C THR A 344 26.77 -0.92 -22.49
N ALA A 345 28.04 -0.48 -22.44
CA ALA A 345 29.19 -1.37 -22.26
C ALA A 345 29.09 -2.13 -20.92
N GLN A 346 29.39 -3.43 -20.95
CA GLN A 346 29.26 -4.35 -19.83
C GLN A 346 30.38 -4.18 -18.79
N LEU A 347 30.09 -4.39 -17.50
CA LEU A 347 31.09 -4.42 -16.42
C LEU A 347 31.99 -5.68 -16.54
N GLU A 348 33.19 -5.69 -15.93
CA GLU A 348 34.17 -6.80 -16.08
C GLU A 348 33.63 -8.16 -15.64
N ASP A 349 32.81 -8.19 -14.58
CA ASP A 349 32.09 -9.34 -14.05
C ASP A 349 30.94 -9.79 -14.97
N GLN A 350 30.21 -8.84 -15.55
CA GLN A 350 29.22 -9.12 -16.60
C GLN A 350 29.88 -9.75 -17.83
N ILE A 351 31.01 -9.20 -18.29
CA ILE A 351 31.78 -9.74 -19.42
C ILE A 351 32.25 -11.16 -19.10
N LEU A 352 32.80 -11.38 -17.90
CA LEU A 352 33.23 -12.70 -17.45
C LEU A 352 32.04 -13.68 -17.44
N PHE A 353 30.89 -13.28 -16.89
CA PHE A 353 29.70 -14.10 -16.84
C PHE A 353 29.21 -14.50 -18.23
N THR A 354 29.14 -13.54 -19.16
CA THR A 354 28.77 -13.81 -20.56
C THR A 354 29.77 -14.76 -21.21
N ALA A 355 31.07 -14.54 -21.05
CA ALA A 355 32.10 -15.44 -21.59
C ALA A 355 32.02 -16.86 -21.01
N LEU A 356 31.71 -17.00 -19.71
CA LEU A 356 31.49 -18.30 -19.07
C LEU A 356 30.24 -19.01 -19.60
N GLN A 357 29.15 -18.27 -19.82
CA GLN A 357 27.91 -18.81 -20.38
C GLN A 357 28.08 -19.25 -21.84
N ASP A 358 28.73 -18.42 -22.66
CA ASP A 358 28.99 -18.70 -24.07
C ASP A 358 29.94 -19.90 -24.25
N ALA A 359 30.88 -20.11 -23.31
CA ALA A 359 31.75 -21.29 -23.26
C ALA A 359 31.07 -22.55 -22.66
N GLY A 360 29.80 -22.47 -22.26
CA GLY A 360 29.06 -23.57 -21.64
C GLY A 360 29.51 -23.92 -20.22
N LEU A 361 30.33 -23.08 -19.57
CA LEU A 361 30.84 -23.29 -18.21
C LEU A 361 29.88 -22.82 -17.12
N VAL A 362 28.87 -22.02 -17.49
CA VAL A 362 27.76 -21.60 -16.63
C VAL A 362 26.46 -21.79 -17.42
N ARG A 363 25.51 -22.54 -16.86
CA ARG A 363 24.26 -22.88 -17.56
C ARG A 363 23.11 -23.12 -16.59
N LEU A 364 21.89 -23.13 -17.10
CA LEU A 364 20.74 -23.64 -16.36
C LEU A 364 20.70 -25.17 -16.46
N ASP A 365 20.48 -25.83 -15.33
CA ASP A 365 20.14 -27.25 -15.30
C ASP A 365 18.64 -27.48 -15.55
N ALA A 366 18.22 -28.75 -15.60
CA ALA A 366 16.80 -29.12 -15.81
C ALA A 366 15.85 -28.62 -14.70
N SER A 367 16.38 -28.26 -13.52
CA SER A 367 15.62 -27.65 -12.42
C SER A 367 15.66 -26.11 -12.44
N GLY A 368 16.34 -25.53 -13.43
CA GLY A 368 16.55 -24.10 -13.61
C GLY A 368 17.47 -23.45 -12.56
N MET A 369 18.26 -24.26 -11.85
CA MET A 369 19.38 -23.79 -11.04
C MET A 369 20.56 -23.47 -11.96
N ILE A 370 21.42 -22.55 -11.55
CA ILE A 370 22.64 -22.24 -12.28
C ILE A 370 23.73 -23.24 -11.87
N ALA A 371 24.13 -24.09 -12.80
CA ALA A 371 25.25 -25.01 -12.67
C ALA A 371 26.55 -24.33 -13.12
N VAL A 372 27.65 -24.64 -12.43
CA VAL A 372 28.97 -24.05 -12.68
C VAL A 372 29.98 -25.17 -12.86
N ALA A 373 30.74 -25.12 -13.96
CA ALA A 373 31.75 -26.12 -14.28
C ALA A 373 32.78 -26.26 -13.14
N PRO A 374 33.07 -27.48 -12.68
CA PRO A 374 33.98 -27.69 -11.56
C PRO A 374 35.42 -27.32 -11.95
N ARG A 375 36.21 -26.94 -10.93
CA ARG A 375 37.58 -26.42 -11.12
C ARG A 375 38.50 -27.39 -11.87
N ASP A 376 38.29 -28.68 -11.65
CA ASP A 376 39.04 -29.81 -12.18
C ASP A 376 38.45 -30.38 -13.48
N LEU A 377 37.41 -29.75 -14.06
CA LEU A 377 36.80 -30.20 -15.31
C LEU A 377 37.82 -30.48 -16.45
N PRO A 378 38.86 -29.65 -16.69
CA PRO A 378 39.85 -29.94 -17.72
C PRO A 378 40.65 -31.22 -17.45
N GLN A 379 40.97 -31.49 -16.18
CA GLN A 379 41.66 -32.72 -15.78
C GLN A 379 40.74 -33.92 -15.98
N TRP A 380 39.47 -33.81 -15.58
CA TRP A 380 38.47 -34.86 -15.77
C TRP A 380 38.21 -35.20 -17.25
N LEU A 381 38.10 -34.18 -18.11
CA LEU A 381 37.93 -34.36 -19.57
C LEU A 381 39.14 -35.06 -20.21
N ALA A 382 40.35 -34.78 -19.71
CA ALA A 382 41.59 -35.42 -20.18
C ALA A 382 41.81 -36.84 -19.61
N SER A 383 41.14 -37.18 -18.51
CA SER A 383 41.26 -38.49 -17.85
C SER A 383 40.45 -39.59 -18.56
N PRO A 384 40.99 -40.82 -18.72
CA PRO A 384 40.24 -41.96 -19.23
C PRO A 384 39.12 -42.41 -18.25
N PRO A 385 38.02 -43.03 -18.73
CA PRO A 385 36.85 -43.38 -17.90
C PRO A 385 37.18 -44.16 -16.62
N SER A 386 38.14 -45.09 -16.68
CA SER A 386 38.58 -45.92 -15.54
C SER A 386 39.26 -45.15 -14.40
N SER A 387 39.65 -43.89 -14.63
CA SER A 387 40.37 -43.05 -13.66
C SER A 387 39.50 -41.96 -13.02
N ARG A 388 38.21 -41.90 -13.36
CA ARG A 388 37.28 -40.87 -12.88
C ARG A 388 36.59 -41.33 -11.60
N ALA A 389 36.83 -40.61 -10.50
CA ALA A 389 36.17 -40.88 -9.21
C ALA A 389 34.69 -40.44 -9.17
N THR A 390 34.27 -39.58 -10.10
CA THR A 390 32.90 -39.07 -10.22
C THR A 390 32.57 -38.85 -11.69
N GLU A 391 31.36 -39.18 -12.12
CA GLU A 391 30.90 -38.92 -13.48
C GLU A 391 30.41 -37.47 -13.62
N LEU A 392 31.12 -36.67 -14.42
CA LEU A 392 30.72 -35.32 -14.84
C LEU A 392 30.11 -35.35 -16.25
N ALA A 393 29.29 -36.36 -16.54
CA ALA A 393 28.72 -36.61 -17.87
C ALA A 393 27.99 -35.39 -18.46
N GLU A 394 27.39 -34.59 -17.58
CA GLU A 394 26.66 -33.38 -17.91
C GLU A 394 27.55 -32.26 -18.50
N TRP A 395 28.87 -32.31 -18.29
CA TRP A 395 29.86 -31.33 -18.78
C TRP A 395 30.66 -31.82 -20.00
N ARG A 396 30.36 -33.02 -20.54
CA ARG A 396 31.07 -33.59 -21.71
C ARG A 396 31.00 -32.74 -22.98
N HIS A 397 30.02 -31.85 -23.08
CA HIS A 397 29.83 -30.91 -24.19
C HIS A 397 30.82 -29.74 -24.18
N VAL A 398 31.51 -29.50 -23.06
CA VAL A 398 32.50 -28.42 -22.93
C VAL A 398 33.78 -28.79 -23.67
N GLN A 399 34.23 -27.91 -24.56
CA GLN A 399 35.45 -28.13 -25.34
C GLN A 399 36.70 -27.92 -24.46
N PRO A 400 37.60 -28.93 -24.35
CA PRO A 400 38.86 -28.75 -23.65
C PRO A 400 39.79 -27.83 -24.45
N GLY A 401 40.43 -26.86 -23.80
CA GLY A 401 41.34 -25.93 -24.47
C GLY A 401 41.87 -24.83 -23.54
N GLU A 402 42.86 -24.08 -24.03
CA GLU A 402 43.52 -23.01 -23.27
C GLU A 402 42.53 -21.92 -22.82
N ALA A 403 41.56 -21.57 -23.68
CA ALA A 403 40.50 -20.61 -23.37
C ALA A 403 39.64 -21.06 -22.19
N THR A 404 39.25 -22.34 -22.14
CA THR A 404 38.48 -22.96 -21.05
C THR A 404 39.26 -22.92 -19.74
N VAL A 405 40.55 -23.27 -19.77
CA VAL A 405 41.44 -23.21 -18.60
C VAL A 405 41.59 -21.77 -18.09
N LYS A 406 41.72 -20.79 -18.98
CA LYS A 406 41.82 -19.36 -18.63
C LYS A 406 40.55 -18.86 -17.95
N LEU A 407 39.37 -19.21 -18.49
CA LEU A 407 38.08 -18.84 -17.89
C LEU A 407 37.87 -19.50 -16.52
N LEU A 408 38.20 -20.78 -16.36
CA LEU A 408 38.12 -21.46 -15.05
C LEU A 408 39.12 -20.87 -14.04
N LYS A 409 40.33 -20.50 -14.48
CA LYS A 409 41.30 -19.81 -13.62
C LYS A 409 40.76 -18.46 -13.16
N ARG A 410 40.17 -17.68 -14.06
CA ARG A 410 39.54 -16.38 -13.73
C ARG A 410 38.36 -16.57 -12.77
N LEU A 411 37.47 -17.51 -13.06
CA LEU A 411 36.36 -17.87 -12.19
C LEU A 411 36.86 -18.23 -10.79
N TYR A 412 37.78 -19.18 -10.62
CA TYR A 412 38.19 -19.73 -9.31
C TYR A 412 39.30 -18.98 -8.56
N GLN A 413 40.10 -18.16 -9.23
CA GLN A 413 41.29 -17.54 -8.63
C GLN A 413 41.28 -16.01 -8.64
N GLN A 414 40.31 -15.36 -9.29
CA GLN A 414 40.20 -13.89 -9.34
C GLN A 414 38.97 -13.36 -8.60
N ALA A 415 38.96 -12.05 -8.34
CA ALA A 415 37.94 -11.37 -7.52
C ALA A 415 36.59 -11.24 -8.22
N ASP A 416 36.59 -10.90 -9.51
CA ASP A 416 35.40 -10.90 -10.37
C ASP A 416 34.77 -12.30 -10.48
N GLY A 417 35.58 -13.34 -10.61
CA GLY A 417 35.14 -14.74 -10.56
C GLY A 417 34.53 -15.15 -9.22
N ALA A 418 35.08 -14.67 -8.10
CA ALA A 418 34.50 -14.87 -6.77
C ALA A 418 33.14 -14.16 -6.64
N TYR A 419 33.02 -12.95 -7.19
CA TYR A 419 31.77 -12.20 -7.21
C TYR A 419 30.69 -12.89 -8.07
N VAL A 420 31.06 -13.36 -9.28
CA VAL A 420 30.15 -14.15 -10.13
C VAL A 420 29.62 -15.38 -9.39
N ARG A 421 30.48 -16.15 -8.72
CA ARG A 421 30.03 -17.29 -7.89
C ARG A 421 29.08 -16.86 -6.78
N GLN A 422 29.38 -15.78 -6.08
CA GLN A 422 28.51 -15.26 -5.03
C GLN A 422 27.11 -14.90 -5.58
N GLN A 423 27.03 -14.27 -6.76
CA GLN A 423 25.75 -13.96 -7.39
C GLN A 423 24.98 -15.23 -7.80
N ILE A 424 25.69 -16.25 -8.27
CA ILE A 424 25.12 -17.57 -8.59
C ILE A 424 24.57 -18.24 -7.32
N ASP A 425 25.32 -18.22 -6.22
CA ASP A 425 24.89 -18.79 -4.94
C ASP A 425 23.64 -18.07 -4.41
N ILE A 426 23.59 -16.74 -4.49
CA ILE A 426 22.40 -15.95 -4.12
C ILE A 426 21.20 -16.40 -4.97
N TYR A 427 21.32 -16.42 -6.30
CA TYR A 427 20.25 -16.85 -7.20
C TYR A 427 19.75 -18.26 -6.87
N ASN A 428 20.67 -19.21 -6.68
CA ASN A 428 20.34 -20.61 -6.39
C ASN A 428 19.68 -20.76 -5.01
N SER A 429 20.16 -20.03 -4.00
CA SER A 429 19.62 -20.06 -2.64
C SER A 429 18.19 -19.50 -2.53
N GLU A 430 17.79 -18.61 -3.45
CA GLU A 430 16.43 -18.06 -3.52
C GLU A 430 15.48 -18.92 -4.35
N ARG A 431 16.02 -19.78 -5.23
CA ARG A 431 15.23 -20.63 -6.13
C ARG A 431 14.74 -21.91 -5.46
N ARG A 432 15.50 -22.45 -4.50
CA ARG A 432 15.08 -23.60 -3.70
C ARG A 432 14.98 -23.24 -2.23
N LEU A 433 13.87 -23.66 -1.60
CA LEU A 433 13.64 -23.46 -0.18
C LEU A 433 13.45 -24.79 0.54
N LEU A 434 14.30 -25.03 1.53
CA LEU A 434 14.02 -25.94 2.63
C LEU A 434 14.33 -25.18 3.91
N ALA A 435 13.30 -24.98 4.72
CA ALA A 435 13.45 -24.39 6.03
C ALA A 435 12.66 -25.19 7.05
N TRP A 436 13.12 -25.19 8.30
CA TRP A 436 12.46 -25.84 9.40
C TRP A 436 12.64 -25.03 10.67
N ARG A 437 11.73 -25.21 11.62
CA ARG A 437 11.86 -24.70 12.98
C ARG A 437 11.12 -25.59 13.94
N VAL A 438 11.61 -25.68 15.16
CA VAL A 438 10.99 -26.44 16.24
C VAL A 438 10.18 -25.52 17.14
N LYS A 439 9.14 -26.06 17.77
CA LYS A 439 8.39 -25.31 18.78
C LYS A 439 9.24 -25.11 20.05
N SER A 440 9.89 -26.19 20.48
CA SER A 440 10.83 -26.26 21.59
C SER A 440 11.70 -27.50 21.41
N GLY A 441 12.92 -27.48 21.94
CA GLY A 441 13.82 -28.64 21.93
C GLY A 441 15.13 -28.39 21.16
N PRO A 442 15.90 -29.46 20.91
CA PRO A 442 17.22 -29.39 20.28
C PRO A 442 17.17 -29.01 18.79
N ALA A 443 18.31 -28.54 18.28
CA ALA A 443 18.50 -28.24 16.87
C ALA A 443 18.57 -29.52 16.01
N TRP A 444 18.12 -29.40 14.77
CA TRP A 444 18.12 -30.48 13.77
C TRP A 444 19.22 -30.24 12.73
N GLU A 445 19.81 -31.32 12.25
CA GLU A 445 20.85 -31.28 11.21
C GLU A 445 20.25 -31.63 9.84
N ALA A 446 20.69 -30.94 8.79
CA ALA A 446 20.27 -31.22 7.42
C ALA A 446 21.42 -31.84 6.62
N SER A 447 21.14 -32.90 5.87
CA SER A 447 22.11 -33.52 4.96
C SER A 447 21.50 -33.89 3.61
N ALA A 448 22.28 -33.77 2.54
CA ALA A 448 21.90 -34.19 1.18
C ALA A 448 22.93 -35.20 0.66
N GLY A 449 22.46 -36.39 0.26
CA GLY A 449 23.36 -37.49 -0.13
C GLY A 449 24.39 -37.86 0.94
N GLY A 450 24.02 -37.75 2.22
CA GLY A 450 24.91 -38.02 3.37
C GLY A 450 25.91 -36.90 3.71
N SER A 451 25.95 -35.81 2.93
CA SER A 451 26.82 -34.65 3.21
C SER A 451 26.04 -33.57 3.98
N PRO A 452 26.58 -33.03 5.09
CA PRO A 452 25.95 -31.94 5.83
C PRO A 452 25.73 -30.69 4.98
N LEU A 453 24.56 -30.07 5.10
CA LEU A 453 24.25 -28.79 4.50
C LEU A 453 24.52 -27.65 5.48
N ALA A 454 25.18 -26.60 5.01
CA ALA A 454 25.31 -25.38 5.79
C ALA A 454 23.92 -24.74 5.98
N SER A 455 23.66 -24.24 7.18
CA SER A 455 22.38 -23.62 7.54
C SER A 455 22.50 -22.13 7.83
N THR A 456 21.39 -21.42 7.69
CA THR A 456 21.24 -19.99 8.01
C THR A 456 19.86 -19.72 8.58
N SER A 457 19.71 -18.67 9.39
CA SER A 457 18.41 -18.20 9.88
C SER A 457 17.73 -17.19 8.94
N GLN A 458 18.43 -16.73 7.90
CA GLN A 458 17.90 -15.76 6.96
C GLN A 458 16.98 -16.44 5.93
N MET A 459 15.70 -16.08 5.97
CA MET A 459 14.69 -16.51 5.01
C MET A 459 14.64 -15.55 3.79
N PRO A 460 14.45 -16.06 2.56
CA PRO A 460 14.13 -15.21 1.42
C PRO A 460 12.80 -14.47 1.67
N PRO A 461 12.67 -13.17 1.37
CA PRO A 461 11.42 -12.43 1.59
C PRO A 461 10.20 -13.07 0.92
N ALA A 462 10.39 -13.71 -0.23
CA ALA A 462 9.33 -14.42 -0.93
C ALA A 462 8.73 -15.58 -0.13
N ALA A 463 9.49 -16.20 0.78
CA ALA A 463 9.02 -17.31 1.62
C ALA A 463 7.87 -16.90 2.57
N ALA A 464 7.77 -15.62 2.92
CA ALA A 464 6.64 -15.12 3.70
C ALA A 464 5.29 -15.32 2.99
N ARG A 465 5.27 -15.44 1.65
CA ARG A 465 4.05 -15.70 0.87
C ARG A 465 3.51 -17.12 1.03
N LEU A 466 4.22 -18.04 1.67
CA LEU A 466 3.72 -19.37 2.02
C LEU A 466 2.64 -19.32 3.11
N PHE A 467 2.53 -18.21 3.84
CA PHE A 467 1.60 -18.09 4.96
C PHE A 467 0.65 -16.92 4.75
N ALA A 468 -0.64 -17.12 5.01
CA ALA A 468 -1.64 -16.04 5.00
C ALA A 468 -1.53 -15.13 6.23
N GLU A 469 -0.98 -15.65 7.32
CA GLU A 469 -0.71 -14.99 8.60
C GLU A 469 0.68 -15.40 9.10
N LEU A 470 1.34 -14.54 9.88
CA LEU A 470 2.66 -14.83 10.42
C LEU A 470 2.59 -16.00 11.42
N PRO A 471 3.20 -17.17 11.15
CA PRO A 471 3.03 -18.32 12.04
C PRO A 471 3.76 -18.10 13.38
N GLN A 472 3.04 -18.26 14.49
CA GLN A 472 3.49 -17.88 15.85
C GLN A 472 3.87 -19.06 16.73
N GLY A 473 4.65 -18.77 17.79
CA GLY A 473 4.97 -19.73 18.85
C GLY A 473 6.06 -20.75 18.49
N TRP A 474 6.94 -20.42 17.54
CA TRP A 474 8.04 -21.27 17.09
C TRP A 474 9.39 -20.59 17.35
N GLN A 475 10.45 -21.38 17.46
CA GLN A 475 11.82 -20.86 17.43
C GLN A 475 12.14 -20.20 16.07
N PRO A 476 13.23 -19.41 15.95
CA PRO A 476 13.66 -18.86 14.67
C PRO A 476 13.83 -19.94 13.59
N TRP A 477 13.60 -19.56 12.33
CA TRP A 477 13.82 -20.43 11.18
C TRP A 477 15.27 -20.89 11.08
N THR A 478 15.46 -22.14 10.65
CA THR A 478 16.72 -22.68 10.13
C THR A 478 16.48 -23.08 8.67
N ARG A 479 17.38 -22.70 7.77
CA ARG A 479 17.24 -22.91 6.32
C ARG A 479 18.54 -23.45 5.73
N ALA A 480 18.45 -24.31 4.73
CA ALA A 480 19.61 -24.66 3.90
C ALA A 480 20.17 -23.40 3.19
N ALA A 481 21.43 -23.06 3.45
CA ALA A 481 22.07 -21.84 2.93
C ALA A 481 22.58 -22.02 1.49
N TYR A 482 23.12 -23.20 1.17
CA TYR A 482 23.72 -23.52 -0.12
C TYR A 482 23.23 -24.88 -0.60
N TRP A 483 22.98 -24.99 -1.91
CA TRP A 483 22.48 -26.20 -2.55
C TRP A 483 23.60 -26.89 -3.33
N PRO A 484 23.83 -28.21 -3.14
CA PRO A 484 24.81 -28.94 -3.93
C PRO A 484 24.33 -29.04 -5.39
N GLN A 485 25.27 -28.99 -6.34
CA GLN A 485 24.96 -28.99 -7.78
C GLN A 485 24.55 -30.36 -8.34
N SER A 486 24.70 -31.44 -7.57
CA SER A 486 24.32 -32.81 -7.97
C SER A 486 22.83 -33.12 -7.76
N SER A 487 22.30 -34.12 -8.47
CA SER A 487 20.93 -34.67 -8.29
C SER A 487 20.60 -35.12 -6.86
N ALA A 488 21.61 -35.36 -6.00
CA ALA A 488 21.45 -35.64 -4.57
C ALA A 488 20.71 -34.53 -3.77
N ALA A 489 20.48 -33.35 -4.36
CA ALA A 489 19.70 -32.26 -3.77
C ALA A 489 18.17 -32.41 -3.92
N GLN A 490 17.67 -33.49 -4.53
CA GLN A 490 16.22 -33.70 -4.74
C GLN A 490 15.47 -34.06 -3.44
N ALA A 491 16.15 -34.71 -2.49
CA ALA A 491 15.64 -35.00 -1.15
C ALA A 491 16.73 -34.67 -0.12
N VAL A 492 16.32 -34.05 0.99
CA VAL A 492 17.19 -33.67 2.12
C VAL A 492 16.69 -34.40 3.36
N GLN A 493 17.61 -34.95 4.12
CA GLN A 493 17.30 -35.59 5.40
C GLN A 493 17.51 -34.59 6.53
N LEU A 494 16.46 -34.31 7.30
CA LEU A 494 16.52 -33.62 8.58
C LEU A 494 16.63 -34.67 9.69
N THR A 495 17.69 -34.62 10.48
CA THR A 495 17.96 -35.63 11.51
C THR A 495 18.07 -34.99 12.90
N LEU A 496 17.42 -35.62 13.87
CA LEU A 496 17.62 -35.36 15.28
C LEU A 496 18.25 -36.59 15.96
N PRO A 497 19.51 -36.51 16.42
CA PRO A 497 20.13 -37.60 17.18
C PRO A 497 19.60 -37.65 18.62
N ALA A 498 19.55 -38.86 19.19
CA ALA A 498 19.19 -39.13 20.59
C ALA A 498 17.93 -38.37 21.07
N PRO A 499 16.76 -38.64 20.47
CA PRO A 499 15.52 -37.96 20.87
C PRO A 499 15.20 -38.23 22.34
N SER A 500 14.90 -37.18 23.11
CA SER A 500 14.38 -37.32 24.47
C SER A 500 12.93 -37.80 24.45
N GLY A 501 12.48 -38.46 25.52
CA GLY A 501 11.05 -38.82 25.67
C GLY A 501 10.14 -37.60 25.62
N GLY A 502 9.07 -37.67 24.82
CA GLY A 502 8.06 -36.60 24.66
C GLY A 502 7.75 -36.27 23.19
N ALA A 503 6.56 -35.74 22.93
CA ALA A 503 6.14 -35.32 21.59
C ALA A 503 6.95 -34.09 21.12
N LEU A 504 7.54 -34.16 19.93
CA LEU A 504 8.28 -33.07 19.30
C LEU A 504 7.40 -32.39 18.24
N GLN A 505 7.51 -31.07 18.11
CA GLN A 505 6.78 -30.32 17.09
C GLN A 505 7.74 -29.59 16.16
N LEU A 506 7.63 -29.88 14.86
CA LEU A 506 8.47 -29.35 13.79
C LEU A 506 7.57 -28.68 12.73
N LEU A 507 7.86 -27.43 12.36
CA LEU A 507 7.27 -26.79 11.18
C LEU A 507 8.32 -26.82 10.07
N VAL A 508 7.96 -27.41 8.94
CA VAL A 508 8.82 -27.53 7.75
C VAL A 508 8.20 -26.77 6.59
N ALA A 509 8.98 -25.90 5.95
CA ALA A 509 8.70 -25.35 4.62
C ALA A 509 9.49 -26.19 3.60
N GLY A 510 8.78 -27.12 2.96
CA GLY A 510 9.30 -28.26 2.23
C GLY A 510 8.26 -29.39 2.24
N ARG A 511 8.28 -30.26 1.23
CA ARG A 511 7.35 -31.39 1.13
C ARG A 511 7.91 -32.60 1.85
N VAL A 512 7.28 -32.99 2.95
CA VAL A 512 7.68 -34.18 3.71
C VAL A 512 7.37 -35.43 2.89
N LEU A 513 8.37 -36.28 2.67
CA LEU A 513 8.27 -37.53 1.92
C LEU A 513 8.10 -38.73 2.85
N SER A 514 8.95 -38.82 3.87
CA SER A 514 8.96 -39.94 4.82
C SER A 514 9.45 -39.50 6.20
N VAL A 515 9.05 -40.25 7.23
CA VAL A 515 9.52 -40.07 8.62
C VAL A 515 9.93 -41.42 9.18
N SER A 516 11.08 -41.49 9.84
CA SER A 516 11.59 -42.67 10.53
C SER A 516 12.03 -42.36 11.96
N GLY A 517 11.92 -43.35 12.86
CA GLY A 517 12.26 -43.21 14.28
C GLY A 517 11.18 -42.56 15.17
N ALA A 518 10.04 -42.17 14.60
CA ALA A 518 8.89 -41.59 15.33
C ALA A 518 7.56 -41.92 14.63
N HIS A 519 6.47 -41.95 15.41
CA HIS A 519 5.12 -41.81 14.85
C HIS A 519 4.90 -40.33 14.49
N ALA A 520 4.36 -40.06 13.29
CA ALA A 520 4.21 -38.70 12.80
C ALA A 520 2.76 -38.37 12.45
N LYS A 521 2.27 -37.24 12.96
CA LYS A 521 1.02 -36.60 12.51
C LYS A 521 1.37 -35.33 11.73
N LEU A 522 0.93 -35.27 10.47
CA LEU A 522 1.19 -34.15 9.57
C LEU A 522 -0.08 -33.30 9.45
N LEU A 523 0.07 -31.99 9.64
CA LEU A 523 -0.96 -30.99 9.41
C LEU A 523 -0.47 -29.98 8.36
N PRO A 524 -1.16 -29.84 7.21
CA PRO A 524 -0.83 -28.81 6.23
C PRO A 524 -0.81 -27.41 6.86
N ALA A 525 0.21 -26.63 6.53
CA ALA A 525 0.47 -25.31 7.10
C ALA A 525 0.72 -24.23 6.04
N CYS A 526 0.76 -24.58 4.76
CA CYS A 526 0.83 -23.61 3.68
C CYS A 526 -0.56 -23.02 3.43
N THR A 527 -0.72 -21.73 3.73
CA THR A 527 -2.01 -21.03 3.66
C THR A 527 -1.96 -19.77 2.80
N GLY A 528 -0.77 -19.31 2.43
CA GLY A 528 -0.58 -18.08 1.68
C GLY A 528 -0.71 -18.24 0.16
N ARG A 529 -0.73 -17.10 -0.54
CA ARG A 529 -0.83 -17.04 -2.00
C ARG A 529 0.36 -17.65 -2.76
N GLY A 530 1.46 -17.93 -2.05
CA GLY A 530 2.65 -18.55 -2.59
C GLY A 530 2.60 -20.08 -2.58
N CYS A 531 1.55 -20.71 -2.05
CA CYS A 531 1.45 -22.16 -2.00
C CYS A 531 1.13 -22.74 -3.38
N GLY A 532 1.94 -23.70 -3.84
CA GLY A 532 1.57 -24.58 -4.96
C GLY A 532 0.72 -25.77 -4.50
N SER A 533 0.87 -26.16 -3.24
CA SER A 533 0.08 -27.17 -2.52
C SER A 533 -0.04 -26.78 -1.05
N ALA A 534 -1.12 -27.20 -0.38
CA ALA A 534 -1.27 -27.04 1.08
C ALA A 534 -0.13 -27.74 1.86
N SER A 535 0.50 -28.77 1.27
CA SER A 535 1.62 -29.52 1.84
C SER A 535 3.01 -28.92 1.57
N ASP A 536 3.10 -27.76 0.91
CA ASP A 536 4.40 -27.09 0.72
C ASP A 536 4.98 -26.58 2.06
N ALA A 537 4.14 -26.45 3.08
CA ALA A 537 4.57 -26.31 4.47
C ALA A 537 3.72 -27.22 5.35
N VAL A 538 4.32 -27.88 6.35
CA VAL A 538 3.67 -28.89 7.19
C VAL A 538 4.12 -28.74 8.64
N GLN A 539 3.17 -28.78 9.57
CA GLN A 539 3.44 -29.01 10.99
C GLN A 539 3.44 -30.51 11.25
N LEU A 540 4.54 -31.02 11.80
CA LEU A 540 4.68 -32.39 12.25
C LEU A 540 4.62 -32.43 13.77
N THR A 541 3.77 -33.30 14.32
CA THR A 541 3.91 -33.80 15.68
C THR A 541 4.55 -35.17 15.60
N LEU A 542 5.71 -35.34 16.24
CA LEU A 542 6.56 -36.52 16.18
C LEU A 542 6.66 -37.14 17.56
N ASP A 543 6.14 -38.35 17.73
CA ASP A 543 6.24 -39.13 18.96
C ASP A 543 7.38 -40.17 18.80
N PRO A 544 8.53 -40.00 19.48
CA PRO A 544 9.68 -40.88 19.31
C PRO A 544 9.33 -42.34 19.62
N LEU A 545 9.79 -43.27 18.77
CA LEU A 545 9.62 -44.69 19.03
C LEU A 545 10.53 -45.13 20.21
N PRO A 546 10.08 -46.08 21.06
CA PRO A 546 10.92 -46.63 22.12
C PRO A 546 12.26 -47.17 21.57
N GLY A 547 13.38 -46.70 22.12
CA GLY A 547 14.73 -47.11 21.70
C GLY A 547 15.26 -46.46 20.41
N ALA A 548 14.54 -45.50 19.82
CA ALA A 548 15.01 -44.78 18.64
C ALA A 548 16.32 -44.01 18.93
N ARG A 549 17.38 -44.30 18.17
CA ARG A 549 18.67 -43.60 18.29
C ARG A 549 18.69 -42.26 17.54
N ALA A 550 17.79 -42.08 16.58
CA ALA A 550 17.60 -40.85 15.83
C ALA A 550 16.17 -40.81 15.25
N ILE A 551 15.68 -39.60 15.02
CA ILE A 551 14.50 -39.35 14.18
C ILE A 551 14.99 -38.73 12.89
N SER A 552 14.52 -39.21 11.74
CA SER A 552 14.84 -38.63 10.44
C SER A 552 13.58 -38.30 9.66
N VAL A 553 13.55 -37.11 9.07
CA VAL A 553 12.48 -36.62 8.21
C VAL A 553 13.08 -36.36 6.84
N GLU A 554 12.63 -37.09 5.84
CA GLU A 554 13.02 -36.88 4.45
C GLU A 554 12.12 -35.81 3.83
N VAL A 555 12.72 -34.76 3.26
CA VAL A 555 12.01 -33.59 2.77
C VAL A 555 12.48 -33.24 1.36
N GLN A 556 11.54 -33.07 0.45
CA GLN A 556 11.78 -32.46 -0.85
C GLN A 556 11.76 -30.92 -0.72
N PRO A 557 12.82 -30.21 -1.11
CA PRO A 557 12.84 -28.75 -1.14
C PRO A 557 11.81 -28.17 -2.10
N LEU A 558 11.26 -27.00 -1.77
CA LEU A 558 10.32 -26.27 -2.62
C LEU A 558 11.05 -25.56 -3.77
N ASP A 559 10.41 -25.52 -4.93
CA ASP A 559 10.75 -24.59 -6.01
C ASP A 559 10.05 -23.25 -5.78
N MET A 560 10.82 -22.18 -5.61
CA MET A 560 10.32 -20.84 -5.27
C MET A 560 10.00 -19.98 -6.50
N THR A 561 10.12 -20.51 -7.72
CA THR A 561 9.90 -19.73 -8.95
C THR A 561 8.49 -19.19 -9.13
N SER A 562 7.48 -19.95 -8.70
CA SER A 562 6.06 -19.54 -8.72
C SER A 562 5.71 -18.60 -7.55
N VAL A 563 6.56 -18.54 -6.52
CA VAL A 563 6.35 -17.79 -5.29
C VAL A 563 6.97 -16.39 -5.35
N ALA A 564 8.08 -16.25 -6.09
CA ALA A 564 8.79 -14.98 -6.27
C ALA A 564 8.00 -14.01 -7.16
N ALA A 565 7.81 -12.78 -6.67
CA ALA A 565 7.26 -11.69 -7.46
C ALA A 565 8.34 -11.07 -8.37
N ALA A 566 7.93 -10.41 -9.45
CA ALA A 566 8.87 -9.75 -10.37
C ALA A 566 9.79 -8.73 -9.66
N GLY A 567 9.26 -8.02 -8.65
CA GLY A 567 10.02 -7.05 -7.85
C GLY A 567 11.07 -7.68 -6.93
N ASP A 568 10.91 -8.95 -6.54
CA ASP A 568 11.89 -9.67 -5.71
C ASP A 568 13.18 -9.98 -6.50
N GLN A 569 13.23 -9.68 -7.80
CA GLN A 569 14.40 -9.92 -8.63
C GLN A 569 15.16 -8.63 -8.92
N GLY A 570 14.65 -7.46 -8.55
CA GLY A 570 15.26 -6.16 -8.88
C GLY A 570 16.58 -5.87 -8.18
N TYR A 571 16.91 -6.63 -7.13
CA TYR A 571 18.09 -6.40 -6.29
C TYR A 571 19.24 -7.39 -6.52
N ARG A 572 19.14 -8.29 -7.52
CA ARG A 572 20.20 -9.27 -7.86
C ARG A 572 20.72 -9.10 -9.28
N HIS A 573 22.00 -9.43 -9.52
CA HIS A 573 22.56 -9.30 -10.87
C HIS A 573 22.06 -10.38 -11.85
N LEU A 574 21.62 -11.54 -11.39
CA LEU A 574 21.25 -12.66 -12.26
C LEU A 574 19.73 -12.83 -12.40
N ARG A 575 19.25 -12.91 -13.64
CA ARG A 575 17.85 -13.20 -13.98
C ARG A 575 17.74 -14.16 -15.14
N VAL A 576 16.65 -14.92 -15.23
CA VAL A 576 16.34 -15.78 -16.40
C VAL A 576 15.28 -15.09 -17.27
N ILE A 577 15.53 -14.99 -18.57
CA ILE A 577 14.54 -14.52 -19.54
C ILE A 577 13.62 -15.69 -19.93
N LYS A 578 12.32 -15.56 -19.60
CA LYS A 578 11.30 -16.55 -19.97
C LYS A 578 11.20 -16.65 -21.50
N GLY A 579 11.17 -17.87 -22.04
CA GLY A 579 11.09 -18.16 -23.48
C GLY A 579 12.43 -18.53 -24.13
N ALA A 580 13.54 -17.90 -23.73
CA ALA A 580 14.87 -18.15 -24.31
C ALA A 580 15.76 -19.09 -23.47
N GLY A 581 15.39 -19.39 -22.22
CA GLY A 581 16.19 -20.25 -21.33
C GLY A 581 17.58 -19.70 -20.97
N ARG A 582 17.85 -18.42 -21.27
CA ARG A 582 19.16 -17.77 -21.06
C ARG A 582 19.19 -17.00 -19.74
N ILE A 583 20.31 -17.13 -19.02
CA ILE A 583 20.60 -16.31 -17.83
C ILE A 583 21.21 -14.99 -18.30
N VAL A 584 20.68 -13.88 -17.81
CA VAL A 584 21.19 -12.55 -18.12
C VAL A 584 21.70 -11.87 -16.87
N TRP A 585 22.79 -11.13 -17.04
CA TRP A 585 23.31 -10.20 -16.06
C TRP A 585 22.58 -8.87 -16.22
N GLN A 586 21.83 -8.45 -15.22
CA GLN A 586 21.20 -7.14 -15.15
C GLN A 586 22.04 -6.21 -14.27
N PRO A 587 22.17 -4.92 -14.64
CA PRO A 587 22.74 -3.94 -13.73
C PRO A 587 21.82 -3.81 -12.52
N LEU A 588 22.41 -3.80 -11.33
CA LEU A 588 21.69 -3.35 -10.15
C LEU A 588 21.57 -1.84 -10.24
N GLU A 589 20.35 -1.34 -10.18
CA GLU A 589 20.15 0.08 -9.90
C GLU A 589 20.87 0.36 -8.57
N THR A 590 21.97 1.11 -8.60
CA THR A 590 22.27 1.96 -7.44
C THR A 590 21.03 2.80 -7.31
N ALA A 591 20.24 2.50 -6.28
CA ALA A 591 18.97 3.12 -5.95
C ALA A 591 18.94 4.54 -6.51
N LEU A 592 18.01 4.80 -7.45
CA LEU A 592 17.67 6.13 -7.93
C LEU A 592 17.96 7.15 -6.82
N PRO A 593 18.69 8.25 -7.05
CA PRO A 593 18.78 9.33 -6.06
C PRO A 593 17.35 9.73 -5.66
N GLY A 594 16.93 9.33 -4.46
CA GLY A 594 15.53 9.40 -3.99
C GLY A 594 14.97 8.10 -3.39
N ALA A 595 15.53 6.93 -3.68
CA ALA A 595 15.35 5.72 -2.88
C ALA A 595 16.49 5.65 -1.87
N ALA A 596 16.35 6.38 -0.76
CA ALA A 596 17.34 6.36 0.30
C ALA A 596 17.61 4.90 0.74
N PRO A 597 18.88 4.43 0.80
CA PRO A 597 19.19 3.18 1.47
C PRO A 597 18.86 3.36 2.96
N ALA A 598 17.68 2.89 3.37
CA ALA A 598 17.09 3.14 4.68
C ALA A 598 17.77 2.41 5.87
N ALA A 599 18.91 1.74 5.69
CA ALA A 599 19.33 0.73 6.67
C ALA A 599 20.16 1.26 7.87
N PRO A 600 21.12 2.22 7.76
CA PRO A 600 21.90 2.62 8.94
C PRO A 600 21.57 4.02 9.51
N ALA A 601 21.10 4.96 8.68
CA ALA A 601 20.91 6.35 9.08
C ALA A 601 19.54 6.59 9.76
N ALA A 602 18.48 5.94 9.28
CA ALA A 602 17.13 6.07 9.83
C ALA A 602 17.01 5.50 11.26
N GLY A 603 17.67 4.37 11.54
CA GLY A 603 17.67 3.77 12.89
C GLY A 603 18.37 4.65 13.95
N LYS A 604 19.37 5.44 13.56
CA LYS A 604 20.00 6.43 14.47
C LYS A 604 19.13 7.67 14.69
N ALA A 605 18.39 8.11 13.67
CA ALA A 605 17.47 9.25 13.77
C ALA A 605 16.22 8.93 14.61
N ALA A 606 15.68 7.71 14.49
CA ALA A 606 14.54 7.25 15.29
C ALA A 606 14.87 7.07 16.78
N ALA A 607 16.14 6.84 17.13
CA ALA A 607 16.60 6.85 18.53
C ALA A 607 16.52 8.25 19.19
N GLY A 608 16.52 9.32 18.38
CA GLY A 608 16.34 10.70 18.85
C GLY A 608 14.88 11.14 18.97
N VAL A 609 13.91 10.27 18.70
CA VAL A 609 12.49 10.61 18.80
C VAL A 609 11.98 10.41 20.22
N GLN A 610 11.21 11.37 20.73
CA GLN A 610 10.46 11.26 21.98
C GLN A 610 8.97 11.47 21.73
N LEU A 611 8.14 10.54 22.17
CA LEU A 611 6.68 10.63 22.06
C LEU A 611 6.07 10.68 23.46
N GLN A 612 5.14 11.61 23.67
CA GLN A 612 4.36 11.73 24.90
C GLN A 612 2.87 11.59 24.61
N ASP A 613 2.09 11.16 25.60
CA ASP A 613 0.64 11.18 25.56
C ASP A 613 0.10 12.61 25.77
N ARG A 614 -1.23 12.77 25.74
CA ARG A 614 -1.87 14.09 25.86
C ARG A 614 -1.64 14.77 27.20
N ASN A 615 -1.27 14.01 28.23
CA ASN A 615 -1.01 14.47 29.58
C ASN A 615 0.49 14.59 29.89
N GLY A 616 1.36 14.31 28.91
CA GLY A 616 2.83 14.39 29.04
C GLY A 616 3.50 13.09 29.50
N ALA A 617 2.76 11.99 29.64
CA ALA A 617 3.35 10.70 29.98
C ALA A 617 4.19 10.16 28.80
N LEU A 618 5.38 9.66 29.09
CA LEU A 618 6.29 9.17 28.05
C LEU A 618 5.79 7.85 27.43
N LEU A 619 5.70 7.82 26.11
CA LEU A 619 5.27 6.66 25.32
C LEU A 619 6.43 5.99 24.58
N TRP A 620 7.40 6.77 24.11
CA TRP A 620 8.56 6.30 23.37
C TRP A 620 9.77 7.19 23.64
N ALA A 621 10.93 6.59 23.90
CA ALA A 621 12.22 7.25 23.99
C ALA A 621 13.35 6.24 23.73
N ASP A 622 14.53 6.75 23.38
CA ASP A 622 15.76 5.96 23.22
C ASP A 622 15.60 4.78 22.25
N GLY A 623 14.74 4.96 21.23
CA GLY A 623 14.48 3.95 20.19
C GLY A 623 13.55 2.80 20.61
N SER A 624 12.81 2.92 21.72
CA SER A 624 11.85 1.91 22.17
C SER A 624 10.61 2.49 22.86
N GLY A 625 9.52 1.72 22.89
CA GLY A 625 8.32 2.08 23.63
C GLY A 625 8.48 1.83 25.13
N THR A 626 7.85 2.66 25.96
CA THR A 626 7.82 2.42 27.41
C THR A 626 7.01 1.15 27.73
N PRO A 627 7.34 0.40 28.80
CA PRO A 627 6.62 -0.82 29.15
C PRO A 627 5.10 -0.62 29.26
N THR A 628 4.67 0.48 29.87
CA THR A 628 3.25 0.83 30.00
C THR A 628 2.58 1.09 28.65
N ALA A 629 3.27 1.69 27.68
CA ALA A 629 2.76 1.88 26.33
C ALA A 629 2.67 0.55 25.55
N LEU A 630 3.66 -0.32 25.72
CA LEU A 630 3.66 -1.66 25.11
C LEU A 630 2.53 -2.53 25.66
N ASP A 631 2.34 -2.54 26.99
CA ASP A 631 1.22 -3.23 27.66
C ASP A 631 -0.15 -2.67 27.26
N ALA A 632 -0.20 -1.40 26.85
CA ALA A 632 -1.40 -0.74 26.31
C ALA A 632 -1.64 -1.03 24.82
N GLY A 633 -0.88 -1.94 24.21
CA GLY A 633 -1.05 -2.38 22.82
C GLY A 633 -0.52 -1.40 21.77
N LEU A 634 0.30 -0.43 22.15
CA LEU A 634 0.71 0.68 21.27
C LEU A 634 1.89 0.35 20.33
N ALA A 635 2.51 -0.83 20.45
CA ALA A 635 3.71 -1.18 19.69
C ALA A 635 3.56 -1.06 18.16
N PRO A 636 2.47 -1.55 17.51
CA PRO A 636 2.31 -1.40 16.05
C PRO A 636 2.22 0.07 15.60
N MET A 637 1.73 0.97 16.47
CA MET A 637 1.56 2.39 16.16
C MET A 637 2.82 3.21 16.47
N LEU A 638 3.40 3.07 17.66
CA LEU A 638 4.57 3.86 18.08
C LEU A 638 5.85 3.37 17.38
N GLY A 639 6.02 2.05 17.28
CA GLY A 639 7.20 1.38 16.76
C GLY A 639 7.46 0.07 17.48
N VAL A 640 8.05 -0.90 16.79
CA VAL A 640 8.59 -2.13 17.42
C VAL A 640 10.11 -2.05 17.61
N GLY A 641 10.75 -1.10 16.92
CA GLY A 641 12.17 -0.77 16.96
C GLY A 641 12.45 0.44 16.05
N PRO A 642 13.65 1.05 16.11
CA PRO A 642 14.03 2.22 15.30
C PRO A 642 13.95 2.01 13.79
N GLU A 643 14.02 0.76 13.35
CA GLU A 643 13.94 0.33 11.96
C GLU A 643 12.50 0.17 11.43
N HIS A 644 11.48 0.28 12.28
CA HIS A 644 10.07 0.26 11.89
C HIS A 644 9.68 1.60 11.25
N ALA A 645 10.04 1.76 9.97
CA ALA A 645 9.87 3.02 9.26
C ALA A 645 8.43 3.55 9.27
N SER A 646 7.42 2.70 9.09
CA SER A 646 6.01 3.11 9.01
C SER A 646 5.35 3.41 10.36
N SER A 647 6.06 3.28 11.49
CA SER A 647 5.54 3.69 12.80
C SER A 647 5.58 5.21 13.00
N ILE A 648 4.91 5.76 14.01
CA ILE A 648 4.99 7.19 14.32
C ILE A 648 6.46 7.61 14.54
N ALA A 649 7.22 6.85 15.33
CA ALA A 649 8.64 7.16 15.54
C ALA A 649 9.46 7.11 14.24
N GLY A 650 9.24 6.10 13.40
CA GLY A 650 9.91 5.97 12.11
C GLY A 650 9.54 7.10 11.12
N MET A 651 8.27 7.51 11.11
CA MET A 651 7.79 8.62 10.29
C MET A 651 8.41 9.95 10.70
N LEU A 652 8.47 10.24 12.01
CA LEU A 652 9.11 11.45 12.52
C LEU A 652 10.62 11.45 12.23
N ALA A 653 11.28 10.30 12.31
CA ALA A 653 12.68 10.18 11.90
C ALA A 653 12.89 10.49 10.42
N ARG A 654 11.97 10.08 9.53
CA ARG A 654 12.00 10.46 8.11
C ARG A 654 11.77 11.96 7.93
N ALA A 655 10.82 12.55 8.67
CA ALA A 655 10.53 13.98 8.61
C ALA A 655 11.77 14.82 9.00
N SER A 656 12.44 14.48 10.10
CA SER A 656 13.67 15.16 10.54
C SER A 656 14.78 15.07 9.50
N ALA A 657 14.93 13.91 8.84
CA ALA A 657 15.95 13.72 7.80
C ALA A 657 15.74 14.62 6.56
N MET A 658 14.49 14.99 6.24
CA MET A 658 14.19 15.91 5.13
C MET A 658 14.49 17.37 5.47
N GLY A 659 14.34 17.76 6.74
CA GLY A 659 14.56 19.14 7.19
C GLY A 659 16.02 19.57 7.34
N GLY A 660 16.99 18.74 6.95
CA GLY A 660 18.43 19.05 7.04
C GLY A 660 19.00 19.15 8.47
N GLY A 661 18.22 18.81 9.49
CA GLY A 661 18.61 18.90 10.91
C GLY A 661 19.02 17.56 11.51
N ALA A 662 20.10 17.55 12.29
CA ALA A 662 20.53 16.42 13.12
C ALA A 662 19.76 16.31 14.46
N ALA A 663 18.73 17.13 14.66
CA ALA A 663 17.98 17.19 15.92
C ALA A 663 16.88 16.12 15.97
N GLY A 664 16.76 15.45 17.12
CA GLY A 664 15.66 14.54 17.44
C GLY A 664 14.30 15.22 17.35
N ALA A 665 13.22 14.44 17.20
CA ALA A 665 11.86 14.96 17.16
C ALA A 665 11.16 14.72 18.50
N THR A 666 10.54 15.76 19.07
CA THR A 666 9.68 15.62 20.26
C THR A 666 8.24 15.85 19.83
N ALA A 667 7.35 14.91 20.14
CA ALA A 667 5.95 14.97 19.75
C ALA A 667 5.00 14.60 20.88
N LYS A 668 3.83 15.23 20.87
CA LYS A 668 2.73 14.96 21.78
C LYS A 668 1.56 14.36 21.00
N LEU A 669 1.06 13.22 21.47
CA LEU A 669 -0.07 12.52 20.87
C LEU A 669 -1.38 12.85 21.60
N SER A 670 -2.52 12.67 20.92
CA SER A 670 -3.86 12.87 21.50
C SER A 670 -4.31 11.76 22.44
N LEU A 671 -3.58 10.64 22.46
CA LEU A 671 -3.88 9.47 23.27
C LEU A 671 -3.83 9.81 24.76
N ASP A 672 -4.75 9.25 25.52
CA ASP A 672 -4.71 9.20 26.98
C ASP A 672 -4.26 7.79 27.40
N LEU A 673 -3.05 7.67 27.96
CA LEU A 673 -2.44 6.36 28.21
C LEU A 673 -3.27 5.47 29.19
N PRO A 674 -3.82 6.00 30.31
CA PRO A 674 -4.74 5.23 31.16
C PRO A 674 -5.99 4.72 30.43
N LEU A 675 -6.63 5.57 29.63
CA LEU A 675 -7.82 5.20 28.86
C LEU A 675 -7.49 4.17 27.77
N GLN A 676 -6.36 4.34 27.10
CA GLN A 676 -5.84 3.39 26.12
C GLN A 676 -5.62 2.02 26.74
N ALA A 677 -4.92 1.95 27.89
CA ALA A 677 -4.63 0.69 28.57
C ALA A 677 -5.91 -0.03 29.04
N LEU A 678 -6.90 0.72 29.54
CA LEU A 678 -8.20 0.16 29.87
C LEU A 678 -8.92 -0.38 28.62
N SER A 679 -8.93 0.38 27.54
CA SER A 679 -9.55 -0.01 26.27
C SER A 679 -8.94 -1.29 25.71
N GLN A 680 -7.61 -1.43 25.76
CA GLN A 680 -6.91 -2.63 25.31
C GLN A 680 -7.27 -3.86 26.17
N ARG A 681 -7.27 -3.74 27.50
CA ARG A 681 -7.64 -4.87 28.38
C ARG A 681 -9.08 -5.33 28.20
N ILE A 682 -10.02 -4.39 28.01
CA ILE A 682 -11.42 -4.70 27.71
C ILE A 682 -11.52 -5.38 26.34
N LEU A 683 -10.79 -4.89 25.35
CA LEU A 683 -10.79 -5.48 24.01
C LEU A 683 -10.22 -6.90 24.01
N ASP A 684 -9.14 -7.15 24.74
CA ASP A 684 -8.56 -8.49 24.90
C ASP A 684 -9.50 -9.42 25.69
N CYS A 685 -10.21 -8.89 26.69
CA CYS A 685 -11.14 -9.69 27.48
C CYS A 685 -12.43 -10.01 26.74
N ILE A 686 -13.19 -8.99 26.39
CA ILE A 686 -14.53 -9.13 25.83
C ILE A 686 -14.43 -9.37 24.32
N GLY A 687 -13.71 -8.53 23.58
CA GLY A 687 -13.65 -8.65 22.12
C GLY A 687 -12.94 -9.93 21.64
N MET A 688 -11.74 -10.20 22.15
CA MET A 688 -10.98 -11.36 21.72
C MET A 688 -11.50 -12.65 22.36
N ARG A 689 -11.73 -12.67 23.67
CA ARG A 689 -12.05 -13.89 24.43
C ARG A 689 -13.53 -14.09 24.77
N GLN A 690 -14.43 -13.14 24.44
CA GLN A 690 -15.84 -13.19 24.88
C GLN A 690 -15.99 -13.38 26.41
N GLY A 691 -15.03 -12.87 27.19
CA GLY A 691 -15.08 -12.92 28.65
C GLY A 691 -15.94 -11.80 29.24
N HIS A 692 -15.97 -11.75 30.57
CA HIS A 692 -16.59 -10.70 31.36
C HIS A 692 -15.51 -9.86 32.05
N TRP A 693 -15.64 -8.53 31.97
CA TRP A 693 -14.74 -7.59 32.62
C TRP A 693 -15.38 -7.05 33.90
N ASP A 694 -14.79 -7.33 35.06
CA ASP A 694 -15.31 -6.92 36.38
C ASP A 694 -14.77 -5.55 36.86
N GLY A 695 -14.03 -4.84 36.00
CA GLY A 695 -13.33 -3.60 36.32
C GLY A 695 -11.85 -3.78 36.64
N LYS A 696 -11.39 -5.01 36.91
CA LYS A 696 -9.99 -5.32 37.25
C LYS A 696 -9.43 -6.46 36.42
N ALA A 697 -10.20 -7.53 36.26
CA ALA A 697 -9.78 -8.77 35.63
C ALA A 697 -10.80 -9.27 34.61
N CYS A 698 -10.31 -10.17 33.75
CA CYS A 698 -11.15 -10.88 32.80
C CYS A 698 -11.52 -12.25 33.36
N THR A 699 -12.81 -12.58 33.39
CA THR A 699 -13.33 -13.88 33.82
C THR A 699 -14.12 -14.56 32.70
N GLY A 700 -14.19 -15.90 32.72
CA GLY A 700 -15.01 -16.69 31.79
C GLY A 700 -14.61 -16.67 30.30
N GLY A 701 -13.49 -16.03 29.95
CA GLY A 701 -13.03 -15.91 28.57
C GLY A 701 -12.61 -17.24 27.94
N GLN A 702 -12.85 -17.38 26.64
CA GLN A 702 -12.47 -18.52 25.81
C GLN A 702 -11.32 -18.15 24.85
N PRO A 703 -10.56 -19.13 24.32
CA PRO A 703 -9.62 -18.88 23.25
C PRO A 703 -10.30 -18.23 22.03
N ALA A 704 -9.69 -17.18 21.49
CA ALA A 704 -10.21 -16.51 20.29
C ALA A 704 -10.17 -17.48 19.09
N PRO A 705 -11.23 -17.54 18.26
CA PRO A 705 -11.18 -18.21 16.96
C PRO A 705 -10.03 -17.68 16.08
N GLN A 706 -9.48 -18.56 15.24
CA GLN A 706 -8.44 -18.17 14.28
C GLN A 706 -8.92 -17.04 13.37
N GLY A 707 -8.05 -16.07 13.08
CA GLY A 707 -8.36 -14.92 12.24
C GLY A 707 -9.28 -13.87 12.89
N ARG A 708 -9.65 -14.03 14.18
CA ARG A 708 -10.40 -12.99 14.90
C ARG A 708 -9.55 -11.74 15.05
N HIS A 709 -10.11 -10.63 14.60
CA HIS A 709 -9.66 -9.26 14.90
C HIS A 709 -10.72 -8.49 15.68
N ALA A 710 -10.25 -7.59 16.53
CA ALA A 710 -11.09 -6.62 17.24
C ALA A 710 -10.44 -5.23 17.25
N GLY A 711 -11.24 -4.19 17.36
CA GLY A 711 -10.78 -2.79 17.38
C GLY A 711 -11.74 -1.90 18.16
N PHE A 712 -11.20 -0.87 18.80
CA PHE A 712 -11.93 0.05 19.65
C PHE A 712 -11.37 1.46 19.52
N ILE A 713 -12.24 2.45 19.35
CA ILE A 713 -11.89 3.88 19.25
C ILE A 713 -12.70 4.70 20.25
N VAL A 714 -12.03 5.65 20.90
CA VAL A 714 -12.64 6.78 21.60
C VAL A 714 -12.14 8.07 20.96
N LEU A 715 -13.06 8.93 20.54
CA LEU A 715 -12.81 10.16 19.80
C LEU A 715 -13.51 11.32 20.51
N ASP A 716 -12.80 12.42 20.75
CA ASP A 716 -13.40 13.69 21.14
C ASP A 716 -14.06 14.32 19.90
N ALA A 717 -15.38 14.50 19.94
CA ALA A 717 -16.16 14.83 18.76
C ALA A 717 -16.03 16.31 18.35
N GLU A 718 -15.68 17.20 19.28
CA GLU A 718 -15.45 18.62 19.04
C GLU A 718 -14.08 18.85 18.38
N THR A 719 -13.03 18.21 18.90
CA THR A 719 -11.65 18.48 18.50
C THR A 719 -11.10 17.50 17.46
N GLY A 720 -11.69 16.31 17.36
CA GLY A 720 -11.16 15.21 16.56
C GLY A 720 -9.98 14.48 17.22
N ASP A 721 -9.67 14.76 18.49
CA ASP A 721 -8.61 14.08 19.23
C ASP A 721 -8.95 12.60 19.42
N ILE A 722 -8.10 11.70 18.93
CA ILE A 722 -8.22 10.26 19.20
C ILE A 722 -7.66 9.98 20.60
N LEU A 723 -8.55 9.72 21.56
CA LEU A 723 -8.19 9.54 22.97
C LEU A 723 -7.73 8.10 23.26
N ALA A 724 -8.27 7.14 22.53
CA ALA A 724 -7.83 5.75 22.56
C ALA A 724 -8.06 5.08 21.19
N ALA A 725 -7.12 4.25 20.78
CA ALA A 725 -7.16 3.39 19.60
C ALA A 725 -6.58 2.02 19.96
N ALA A 726 -7.42 1.10 20.42
CA ALA A 726 -7.04 -0.25 20.83
C ALA A 726 -7.34 -1.27 19.72
N GLY A 727 -6.48 -2.26 19.55
CA GLY A 727 -6.65 -3.28 18.50
C GLY A 727 -5.98 -4.60 18.86
N ALA A 728 -6.56 -5.71 18.41
CA ALA A 728 -6.00 -7.04 18.62
C ALA A 728 -6.39 -8.02 17.50
N GLY A 729 -5.82 -9.23 17.58
CA GLY A 729 -6.01 -10.30 16.60
C GLY A 729 -4.85 -10.47 15.62
N ASN A 730 -3.92 -9.52 15.63
CA ASN A 730 -2.67 -9.65 14.89
C ASN A 730 -1.65 -10.47 15.67
N ALA A 731 -0.77 -11.15 14.93
CA ALA A 731 0.39 -11.79 15.51
C ALA A 731 1.25 -10.77 16.30
N PRO A 732 1.87 -11.16 17.44
CA PRO A 732 2.77 -10.28 18.17
C PRO A 732 3.95 -9.82 17.30
N ALA A 733 4.21 -8.51 17.28
CA ALA A 733 5.36 -7.91 16.64
C ALA A 733 6.26 -7.24 17.69
N THR A 734 7.54 -7.60 17.68
CA THR A 734 8.55 -7.18 18.64
C THR A 734 9.88 -6.95 17.93
N SER A 735 10.84 -6.31 18.59
CA SER A 735 12.21 -6.20 18.09
C SER A 735 12.87 -7.58 17.88
N ALA A 736 12.51 -8.59 18.68
CA ALA A 736 13.08 -9.93 18.62
C ALA A 736 12.71 -10.69 17.32
N ASN A 737 11.52 -10.48 16.78
CA ASN A 737 11.04 -11.11 15.54
C ASN A 737 10.98 -10.14 14.35
N TRP A 738 11.62 -8.97 14.45
CA TRP A 738 11.57 -7.93 13.44
C TRP A 738 11.89 -8.39 12.01
N PRO A 739 12.95 -9.19 11.73
CA PRO A 739 13.25 -9.60 10.36
C PRO A 739 12.08 -10.33 9.68
N GLU A 740 11.42 -11.22 10.41
CA GLU A 740 10.27 -12.00 9.90
C GLU A 740 9.05 -11.10 9.69
N VAL A 741 8.77 -10.21 10.66
CA VAL A 741 7.68 -9.23 10.57
C VAL A 741 7.89 -8.28 9.38
N ARG A 742 9.09 -7.75 9.18
CA ARG A 742 9.46 -6.88 8.07
C ARG A 742 9.27 -7.58 6.73
N ASP A 743 9.72 -8.82 6.61
CA ASP A 743 9.64 -9.56 5.35
C ASP A 743 8.19 -9.98 5.05
N PHE A 744 7.41 -10.31 6.08
CA PHE A 744 5.97 -10.50 5.96
C PHE A 744 5.26 -9.22 5.55
N ASP A 745 5.59 -8.07 6.15
CA ASP A 745 5.03 -6.77 5.78
C ASP A 745 5.29 -6.41 4.32
N ARG A 746 6.50 -6.67 3.81
CA ARG A 746 6.83 -6.49 2.39
C ARG A 746 6.04 -7.45 1.49
N ALA A 747 5.84 -8.69 1.94
CA ALA A 747 5.15 -9.71 1.16
C ALA A 747 3.62 -9.55 1.20
N ASN A 748 3.04 -9.06 2.29
CA ASN A 748 1.61 -8.90 2.50
C ASN A 748 1.33 -7.74 3.50
N PRO A 749 1.49 -6.48 3.09
CA PRO A 749 1.43 -5.33 4.00
C PRO A 749 0.05 -5.15 4.63
N ALA A 750 -1.01 -5.57 3.94
CA ALA A 750 -2.39 -5.44 4.39
C ALA A 750 -2.70 -6.31 5.63
N ARG A 751 -2.13 -7.53 5.68
CA ARG A 751 -2.30 -8.47 6.81
C ARG A 751 -1.13 -8.47 7.79
N SER A 752 -0.25 -7.48 7.66
CA SER A 752 0.91 -7.36 8.51
C SER A 752 0.52 -7.22 9.99
N PRO A 753 1.25 -7.85 10.92
CA PRO A 753 1.02 -7.64 12.34
C PRO A 753 1.30 -6.19 12.80
N LEU A 754 1.93 -5.38 11.94
CA LEU A 754 2.18 -3.96 12.18
C LEU A 754 0.95 -3.08 11.94
N ARG A 755 -0.19 -3.63 11.51
CA ARG A 755 -1.44 -2.88 11.34
C ARG A 755 -2.19 -2.80 12.66
N LEU A 756 -2.85 -1.68 12.92
CA LEU A 756 -3.73 -1.54 14.08
C LEU A 756 -5.19 -1.66 13.60
N PRO A 757 -5.94 -2.74 13.93
CA PRO A 757 -7.30 -2.96 13.42
C PRO A 757 -8.31 -1.84 13.70
N ALA A 758 -8.02 -0.94 14.65
CA ALA A 758 -8.81 0.25 14.93
C ALA A 758 -8.73 1.32 13.83
N LEU A 759 -7.60 1.37 13.12
CA LEU A 759 -7.26 2.41 12.14
C LEU A 759 -7.07 1.85 10.73
N GLN A 760 -6.71 0.57 10.61
CA GLN A 760 -6.24 -0.02 9.35
C GLN A 760 -6.83 -1.41 9.15
N HIS A 761 -7.13 -1.75 7.90
CA HIS A 761 -7.62 -3.06 7.51
C HIS A 761 -7.17 -3.49 6.11
N ASP A 762 -7.29 -4.79 5.83
CA ASP A 762 -7.02 -5.42 4.54
C ASP A 762 -8.23 -5.44 3.58
N GLY A 763 -9.37 -4.92 4.03
CA GLY A 763 -10.63 -4.96 3.28
C GLY A 763 -11.38 -6.28 3.47
N GLY A 764 -12.33 -6.57 2.57
CA GLY A 764 -13.14 -7.78 2.60
C GLY A 764 -14.31 -7.77 3.61
N ALA A 765 -15.14 -8.81 3.54
CA ALA A 765 -16.42 -8.89 4.27
C ALA A 765 -16.28 -8.91 5.81
N HIS A 766 -15.11 -9.27 6.34
CA HIS A 766 -14.82 -9.21 7.78
C HIS A 766 -14.65 -7.78 8.32
N ARG A 767 -14.72 -6.77 7.45
CA ARG A 767 -14.66 -5.34 7.78
C ARG A 767 -15.98 -4.62 7.54
N SER A 768 -17.02 -5.34 7.14
CA SER A 768 -18.33 -4.74 6.87
C SER A 768 -18.97 -4.24 8.18
N PRO A 769 -19.36 -2.95 8.27
CA PRO A 769 -20.00 -2.37 9.45
C PRO A 769 -21.39 -2.95 9.74
N GLY A 770 -22.05 -3.54 8.73
CA GLY A 770 -23.41 -4.03 8.83
C GLY A 770 -24.36 -2.90 9.24
N SER A 771 -25.35 -3.21 10.08
CA SER A 771 -26.42 -2.26 10.44
C SER A 771 -25.98 -0.96 11.15
N THR A 772 -24.70 -0.76 11.52
CA THR A 772 -24.23 0.57 11.94
C THR A 772 -24.17 1.55 10.76
N PHE A 773 -23.96 1.07 9.54
CA PHE A 773 -23.99 1.90 8.32
C PHE A 773 -25.36 2.50 8.03
N LYS A 774 -26.44 1.97 8.60
CA LYS A 774 -27.78 2.57 8.49
C LYS A 774 -27.85 4.00 9.01
N ILE A 775 -26.90 4.43 9.85
CA ILE A 775 -26.74 5.84 10.24
C ILE A 775 -26.38 6.70 9.00
N VAL A 776 -25.44 6.22 8.18
CA VAL A 776 -25.06 6.84 6.91
C VAL A 776 -26.23 6.80 5.93
N SER A 777 -26.91 5.66 5.81
CA SER A 777 -28.11 5.53 4.99
C SER A 777 -29.20 6.51 5.41
N ALA A 778 -29.43 6.67 6.71
CA ALA A 778 -30.39 7.61 7.27
C ALA A 778 -30.04 9.07 6.92
N LEU A 779 -28.76 9.45 7.02
CA LEU A 779 -28.31 10.78 6.60
C LEU A 779 -28.55 11.01 5.11
N GLY A 780 -28.26 10.02 4.26
CA GLY A 780 -28.53 10.10 2.81
C GLY A 780 -30.01 10.27 2.50
N LEU A 781 -30.89 9.56 3.22
CA LEU A 781 -32.33 9.71 3.08
C LEU A 781 -32.82 11.09 3.53
N GLU A 782 -32.30 11.63 4.63
CA GLU A 782 -32.65 12.98 5.12
C GLU A 782 -32.13 14.08 4.18
N LEU A 783 -31.00 13.88 3.50
CA LEU A 783 -30.54 14.77 2.43
C LEU A 783 -31.50 14.75 1.23
N ALA A 784 -31.91 13.56 0.78
CA ALA A 784 -32.86 13.43 -0.32
C ALA A 784 -34.24 14.03 0.01
N ALA A 785 -34.71 13.85 1.24
CA ALA A 785 -36.01 14.33 1.73
C ALA A 785 -36.18 15.85 1.64
N GLN A 786 -35.09 16.63 1.62
CA GLN A 786 -35.14 18.09 1.44
C GLN A 786 -35.78 18.51 0.13
N THR A 787 -35.73 17.64 -0.89
CA THR A 787 -36.30 17.88 -2.22
C THR A 787 -37.43 16.92 -2.59
N ASP A 788 -37.73 15.94 -1.72
CA ASP A 788 -38.82 14.98 -1.90
C ASP A 788 -39.76 14.97 -0.68
N PRO A 789 -40.88 15.71 -0.73
CA PRO A 789 -41.86 15.76 0.35
C PRO A 789 -42.48 14.40 0.70
N ARG A 790 -42.54 13.46 -0.25
CA ARG A 790 -43.09 12.12 0.01
C ARG A 790 -42.10 11.29 0.82
N LEU A 791 -40.81 11.40 0.49
CA LEU A 791 -39.77 10.79 1.29
C LEU A 791 -39.76 11.42 2.69
N ASP A 792 -39.81 12.74 2.83
CA ASP A 792 -39.86 13.39 4.15
C ASP A 792 -41.05 12.91 5.01
N ALA A 793 -42.22 12.75 4.40
CA ALA A 793 -43.39 12.19 5.09
C ALA A 793 -43.17 10.73 5.52
N LEU A 794 -42.50 9.90 4.70
CA LEU A 794 -42.15 8.52 5.05
C LEU A 794 -41.15 8.49 6.23
N LEU A 795 -40.14 9.37 6.22
CA LEU A 795 -39.15 9.48 7.29
C LEU A 795 -39.78 9.99 8.60
N SER A 796 -40.75 10.90 8.51
CA SER A 796 -41.54 11.42 9.66
C SER A 796 -42.35 10.35 10.38
N GLY A 797 -42.79 9.33 9.65
CA GLY A 797 -43.65 8.27 10.16
C GLY A 797 -45.05 8.31 9.56
N MET A 798 -45.39 7.26 8.83
CA MET A 798 -46.70 7.09 8.20
C MET A 798 -47.46 5.89 8.79
N PRO A 799 -48.80 5.89 8.74
CA PRO A 799 -49.58 4.70 9.04
C PRO A 799 -49.17 3.52 8.13
N LEU A 800 -49.05 2.31 8.69
CA LEU A 800 -48.63 1.12 7.92
C LEU A 800 -49.46 0.89 6.62
N PRO A 801 -50.80 1.05 6.61
CA PRO A 801 -51.58 0.92 5.38
C PRO A 801 -51.21 1.96 4.31
N ALA A 802 -50.86 3.19 4.71
CA ALA A 802 -50.44 4.24 3.78
C ALA A 802 -49.08 3.92 3.15
N ILE A 803 -48.14 3.37 3.93
CA ILE A 803 -46.85 2.89 3.41
C ILE A 803 -47.06 1.81 2.34
N ASN A 804 -47.90 0.81 2.64
CA ASN A 804 -48.23 -0.26 1.69
C ASN A 804 -48.93 0.26 0.43
N ALA A 805 -49.78 1.28 0.56
CA ALA A 805 -50.44 1.92 -0.57
C ALA A 805 -49.43 2.60 -1.50
N ILE A 806 -48.44 3.32 -0.96
CA ILE A 806 -47.37 3.96 -1.75
C ILE A 806 -46.56 2.92 -2.52
N ALA A 807 -46.14 1.83 -1.86
CA ALA A 807 -45.41 0.75 -2.50
C ALA A 807 -46.20 0.15 -3.66
N ARG A 808 -47.47 -0.21 -3.42
CA ARG A 808 -48.37 -0.81 -4.40
C ARG A 808 -48.63 0.11 -5.60
N GLN A 809 -48.94 1.39 -5.35
CA GLN A 809 -49.19 2.39 -6.40
C GLN A 809 -48.00 2.58 -7.33
N ARG A 810 -46.77 2.34 -6.84
CA ARG A 810 -45.53 2.45 -7.62
C ARG A 810 -45.02 1.11 -8.14
N GLY A 811 -45.75 0.02 -7.91
CA GLY A 811 -45.37 -1.32 -8.38
C GLY A 811 -44.21 -1.97 -7.62
N TYR A 812 -43.83 -1.46 -6.44
CA TYR A 812 -42.82 -2.11 -5.61
C TYR A 812 -43.45 -3.27 -4.83
N ALA A 813 -42.80 -4.44 -4.87
CA ALA A 813 -43.14 -5.59 -4.05
C ALA A 813 -42.66 -5.44 -2.60
N PHE A 814 -42.95 -4.28 -1.98
CA PHE A 814 -42.70 -3.99 -0.57
C PHE A 814 -44.01 -4.11 0.22
N GLN A 815 -43.95 -4.75 1.38
CA GLN A 815 -45.06 -4.84 2.33
C GLN A 815 -44.53 -4.73 3.75
N THR A 816 -45.17 -3.92 4.60
CA THR A 816 -44.77 -3.76 6.00
C THR A 816 -44.89 -5.06 6.81
N GLY A 817 -45.79 -5.97 6.42
CA GLY A 817 -45.96 -7.28 7.05
C GLY A 817 -44.99 -8.36 6.56
N ALA A 818 -44.22 -8.11 5.49
CA ALA A 818 -43.30 -9.10 4.93
C ALA A 818 -41.93 -9.08 5.64
N ALA A 819 -41.38 -10.28 5.86
CA ALA A 819 -40.03 -10.45 6.41
C ALA A 819 -38.92 -10.13 5.40
N THR A 820 -39.24 -10.16 4.10
CA THR A 820 -38.31 -9.98 2.99
C THR A 820 -38.72 -8.83 2.07
N TYR A 821 -37.72 -8.22 1.42
CA TYR A 821 -37.91 -7.26 0.33
C TYR A 821 -36.96 -7.55 -0.83
N PRO A 822 -37.45 -7.77 -2.06
CA PRO A 822 -38.86 -7.87 -2.45
C PRO A 822 -39.59 -9.03 -1.76
N ALA A 823 -40.91 -8.90 -1.56
CA ALA A 823 -41.74 -9.93 -0.93
C ALA A 823 -42.03 -11.13 -1.86
N SER A 824 -41.63 -11.06 -3.13
CA SER A 824 -41.88 -12.11 -4.12
C SER A 824 -41.00 -13.34 -3.88
N PRO A 825 -41.56 -14.57 -3.92
CA PRO A 825 -40.80 -15.81 -3.76
C PRO A 825 -40.07 -16.14 -5.05
N GLY A 826 -38.74 -15.93 -5.12
CA GLY A 826 -37.95 -16.38 -6.27
C GLY A 826 -36.80 -15.49 -6.75
N GLY A 827 -36.33 -14.53 -5.95
CA GLY A 827 -35.22 -13.65 -6.36
C GLY A 827 -34.33 -13.18 -5.21
N ALA A 828 -33.29 -12.44 -5.57
CA ALA A 828 -32.35 -11.86 -4.61
C ALA A 828 -33.05 -10.80 -3.73
N HIS A 829 -33.11 -11.07 -2.43
CA HIS A 829 -33.91 -10.31 -1.46
C HIS A 829 -33.10 -9.94 -0.22
N ILE A 830 -33.59 -8.96 0.52
CA ILE A 830 -33.11 -8.58 1.84
C ILE A 830 -34.10 -9.09 2.88
N THR A 831 -33.61 -9.70 3.95
CA THR A 831 -34.43 -10.26 5.03
C THR A 831 -34.23 -9.47 6.31
N ASN A 832 -35.30 -9.25 7.07
CA ASN A 832 -35.23 -8.71 8.41
C ASN A 832 -34.63 -9.74 9.38
N TYR A 833 -33.93 -9.23 10.40
CA TYR A 833 -33.43 -10.09 11.48
C TYR A 833 -34.59 -10.85 12.16
N LYS A 834 -34.38 -12.15 12.42
CA LYS A 834 -35.39 -13.10 12.93
C LYS A 834 -36.64 -13.27 12.05
N GLU A 835 -36.57 -12.88 10.77
CA GLU A 835 -37.63 -13.09 9.79
C GLU A 835 -39.00 -12.49 10.19
N GLN A 836 -38.97 -11.34 10.87
CA GLN A 836 -40.18 -10.67 11.36
C GLN A 836 -40.65 -9.54 10.42
N GLY A 837 -41.96 -9.33 10.37
CA GLY A 837 -42.59 -8.13 9.79
C GLY A 837 -42.29 -6.86 10.60
N LEU A 838 -42.52 -5.70 9.99
CA LEU A 838 -42.28 -4.37 10.57
C LEU A 838 -43.42 -3.89 11.47
N ASP A 839 -44.59 -4.50 11.35
CA ASP A 839 -45.85 -4.13 12.00
C ASP A 839 -45.75 -4.03 13.52
N ARG A 840 -45.08 -4.99 14.15
CA ARG A 840 -44.87 -5.01 15.62
C ARG A 840 -43.96 -3.91 16.14
N ARG A 841 -43.31 -3.16 15.25
CA ARG A 841 -42.35 -2.09 15.57
C ARG A 841 -42.90 -0.70 15.31
N ALA A 842 -44.14 -0.61 14.82
CA ALA A 842 -44.86 0.64 14.68
C ALA A 842 -45.22 1.21 16.06
N GLN A 843 -45.17 2.53 16.19
CA GLN A 843 -45.64 3.26 17.36
C GLN A 843 -46.94 3.96 16.97
N GLU A 844 -48.02 3.69 17.70
CA GLU A 844 -49.37 4.21 17.39
C GLU A 844 -49.79 3.89 15.94
N GLY A 845 -49.40 2.71 15.43
CA GLY A 845 -49.67 2.28 14.06
C GLY A 845 -48.87 3.01 12.97
N LYS A 846 -47.92 3.88 13.36
CA LYS A 846 -47.03 4.63 12.47
C LYS A 846 -45.60 4.10 12.51
N LEU A 847 -44.91 4.17 11.38
CA LEU A 847 -43.52 3.75 11.25
C LEU A 847 -42.73 4.76 10.40
N GLY A 848 -41.65 5.28 10.96
CA GLY A 848 -40.72 6.21 10.29
C GLY A 848 -39.26 5.87 10.58
N LEU A 849 -38.37 6.81 10.27
CA LEU A 849 -36.92 6.62 10.34
C LEU A 849 -36.44 6.28 11.75
N ALA A 850 -36.99 6.93 12.79
CA ALA A 850 -36.60 6.70 14.17
C ALA A 850 -36.88 5.25 14.61
N GLN A 851 -38.07 4.72 14.31
CA GLN A 851 -38.41 3.32 14.61
C GLN A 851 -37.59 2.34 13.76
N ALA A 852 -37.40 2.65 12.47
CA ALA A 852 -36.58 1.84 11.58
C ALA A 852 -35.13 1.70 12.06
N LEU A 853 -34.53 2.77 12.59
CA LEU A 853 -33.21 2.74 13.22
C LEU A 853 -33.19 1.99 14.55
N THR A 854 -34.16 2.27 15.43
CA THR A 854 -34.30 1.68 16.78
C THR A 854 -34.28 0.15 16.71
N TYR A 855 -35.07 -0.41 15.80
CA TYR A 855 -35.25 -1.85 15.63
C TYR A 855 -34.44 -2.42 14.46
N SER A 856 -33.60 -1.60 13.81
CA SER A 856 -32.68 -2.01 12.75
C SER A 856 -33.36 -2.72 11.57
N LEU A 857 -34.44 -2.15 11.04
CA LEU A 857 -35.32 -2.77 10.04
C LEU A 857 -34.70 -2.82 8.63
N ASN A 858 -34.20 -3.99 8.20
CA ASN A 858 -33.47 -4.14 6.93
C ASN A 858 -34.34 -3.83 5.70
N THR A 859 -35.57 -4.36 5.64
CA THR A 859 -36.43 -4.22 4.45
C THR A 859 -36.85 -2.77 4.21
N TRP A 860 -37.05 -1.99 5.29
CA TRP A 860 -37.39 -0.57 5.21
C TRP A 860 -36.23 0.26 4.63
N PHE A 861 -34.99 0.02 5.07
CA PHE A 861 -33.79 0.69 4.53
C PHE A 861 -33.53 0.28 3.07
N ALA A 862 -33.72 -1.00 2.74
CA ALA A 862 -33.57 -1.47 1.37
C ALA A 862 -34.58 -0.79 0.42
N TRP A 863 -35.85 -0.71 0.79
CA TRP A 863 -36.86 -0.07 -0.06
C TRP A 863 -36.71 1.46 -0.14
N SER A 864 -36.49 2.13 0.99
CA SER A 864 -36.26 3.59 1.00
C SER A 864 -35.02 4.00 0.20
N SER A 865 -33.96 3.18 0.21
CA SER A 865 -32.78 3.42 -0.63
C SER A 865 -33.14 3.42 -2.13
N GLU A 866 -33.95 2.47 -2.59
CA GLU A 866 -34.39 2.41 -3.98
C GLU A 866 -35.30 3.58 -4.37
N LEU A 867 -36.14 4.05 -3.44
CA LEU A 867 -36.98 5.22 -3.68
C LEU A 867 -36.14 6.49 -3.87
N SER A 868 -35.01 6.60 -3.15
CA SER A 868 -34.13 7.77 -3.18
C SER A 868 -33.08 7.76 -4.30
N ASP A 869 -32.73 6.58 -4.84
CA ASP A 869 -31.66 6.45 -5.83
C ASP A 869 -32.15 6.79 -7.24
N ARG A 870 -31.63 7.90 -7.80
CA ARG A 870 -32.06 8.38 -9.11
C ARG A 870 -31.63 7.45 -10.25
N SER A 871 -30.59 6.63 -10.08
CA SER A 871 -30.14 5.68 -11.11
C SER A 871 -31.19 4.61 -11.43
N LEU A 872 -32.19 4.44 -10.56
CA LEU A 872 -33.31 3.52 -10.74
C LEU A 872 -34.52 4.14 -11.45
N PHE A 873 -34.44 5.42 -11.81
CA PHE A 873 -35.49 6.19 -12.50
C PHE A 873 -36.87 6.16 -11.82
N GLY A 874 -36.90 5.93 -10.49
CA GLY A 874 -38.15 5.86 -9.71
C GLY A 874 -39.05 4.67 -10.04
N ARG A 875 -38.50 3.59 -10.61
CA ARG A 875 -39.24 2.38 -11.02
C ARG A 875 -38.86 1.17 -10.15
N PRO A 876 -39.73 0.16 -10.02
CA PRO A 876 -39.41 -1.10 -9.33
C PRO A 876 -38.41 -1.95 -10.10
N ASP A 877 -38.37 -1.83 -11.43
CA ASP A 877 -37.46 -2.54 -12.34
C ASP A 877 -36.85 -1.58 -13.38
N GLY A 878 -35.76 -2.01 -14.02
CA GLY A 878 -34.99 -1.19 -14.95
C GLY A 878 -34.09 -0.17 -14.27
N GLY A 879 -33.76 0.91 -14.98
CA GLY A 879 -32.74 1.88 -14.57
C GLY A 879 -31.34 1.51 -15.05
N VAL A 880 -30.34 2.18 -14.49
CA VAL A 880 -28.92 1.95 -14.73
C VAL A 880 -28.18 1.79 -13.40
N PRO A 881 -28.51 0.79 -12.58
CA PRO A 881 -27.88 0.59 -11.27
C PRO A 881 -26.36 0.39 -11.33
N GLY A 882 -25.80 0.07 -12.50
CA GLY A 882 -24.36 -0.04 -12.75
C GLY A 882 -23.67 1.26 -13.18
N VAL A 883 -24.27 2.43 -12.99
CA VAL A 883 -23.53 3.70 -13.17
C VAL A 883 -22.39 3.81 -12.17
N GLN A 884 -21.23 4.27 -12.65
CA GLN A 884 -20.01 4.43 -11.88
C GLN A 884 -19.53 5.88 -11.96
N ALA A 885 -18.78 6.33 -10.95
CA ALA A 885 -18.16 7.65 -10.94
C ALA A 885 -16.78 7.57 -11.60
N LEU A 886 -16.53 8.37 -12.64
CA LEU A 886 -15.18 8.55 -13.19
C LEU A 886 -14.37 9.57 -12.38
N GLU A 887 -15.07 10.49 -11.72
CA GLU A 887 -14.55 11.53 -10.84
C GLU A 887 -15.21 11.41 -9.47
N ALA A 888 -14.44 11.65 -8.40
CA ALA A 888 -14.98 11.67 -7.04
C ALA A 888 -16.20 12.61 -6.92
N GLY A 889 -17.27 12.14 -6.30
CA GLY A 889 -18.51 12.91 -6.14
C GLY A 889 -19.45 12.93 -7.35
N ALA A 890 -19.06 12.41 -8.52
CA ALA A 890 -19.93 12.40 -9.71
C ALA A 890 -21.25 11.61 -9.51
N LEU A 891 -21.29 10.69 -8.54
CA LEU A 891 -22.48 9.94 -8.16
C LEU A 891 -23.27 10.58 -7.00
N ASP A 892 -22.75 11.58 -6.32
CA ASP A 892 -23.40 12.19 -5.15
C ASP A 892 -24.81 12.75 -5.44
N PRO A 893 -25.04 13.49 -6.55
CA PRO A 893 -26.38 13.97 -6.89
C PRO A 893 -27.32 12.86 -7.41
N VAL A 894 -26.80 11.65 -7.62
CA VAL A 894 -27.55 10.48 -8.12
C VAL A 894 -27.91 9.52 -6.99
N ARG A 895 -26.98 9.35 -6.02
CA ARG A 895 -27.04 8.37 -4.95
C ARG A 895 -26.89 9.05 -3.58
N PRO A 896 -28.00 9.47 -2.95
CA PRO A 896 -27.96 10.22 -1.70
C PRO A 896 -27.21 9.51 -0.56
N ILE A 897 -27.27 8.18 -0.50
CA ILE A 897 -26.54 7.40 0.52
C ILE A 897 -25.03 7.41 0.26
N ALA A 898 -24.59 7.31 -1.00
CA ALA A 898 -23.17 7.44 -1.33
C ALA A 898 -22.66 8.86 -1.05
N ALA A 899 -23.47 9.88 -1.37
CA ALA A 899 -23.17 11.28 -1.03
C ALA A 899 -23.00 11.49 0.48
N ALA A 900 -23.89 10.90 1.29
CA ALA A 900 -23.76 10.93 2.74
C ALA A 900 -22.48 10.21 3.22
N ALA A 901 -22.13 9.07 2.63
CA ALA A 901 -20.90 8.36 2.95
C ALA A 901 -19.66 9.22 2.65
N HIS A 902 -19.58 9.82 1.45
CA HIS A 902 -18.49 10.72 1.09
C HIS A 902 -18.42 11.94 2.03
N ARG A 903 -19.56 12.56 2.35
CA ARG A 903 -19.65 13.69 3.29
C ARG A 903 -19.14 13.32 4.69
N LEU A 904 -19.29 12.06 5.09
CA LEU A 904 -18.81 11.53 6.36
C LEU A 904 -17.37 11.00 6.32
N GLY A 905 -16.68 11.05 5.17
CA GLY A 905 -15.26 10.68 5.05
C GLY A 905 -14.98 9.33 4.40
N PHE A 906 -15.99 8.59 3.93
CA PHE A 906 -15.75 7.40 3.11
C PHE A 906 -15.05 7.79 1.81
N GLU A 907 -14.20 6.89 1.29
CA GLU A 907 -13.28 7.09 0.16
C GLU A 907 -12.15 8.11 0.40
N GLN A 908 -12.14 8.80 1.55
CA GLN A 908 -11.14 9.81 1.85
C GLN A 908 -9.94 9.19 2.57
N ARG A 909 -8.74 9.64 2.19
CA ARG A 909 -7.53 9.34 2.96
C ARG A 909 -7.52 10.17 4.23
N LEU A 910 -7.51 9.51 5.38
CA LEU A 910 -7.45 10.17 6.68
C LEU A 910 -5.99 10.27 7.12
N ARG A 911 -5.43 11.48 7.07
CA ARG A 911 -4.15 11.81 7.68
C ARG A 911 -4.38 12.24 9.13
N LEU A 912 -3.59 11.68 10.05
CA LEU A 912 -3.74 11.86 11.50
C LEU A 912 -2.64 12.75 12.09
N ASP A 913 -1.87 13.43 11.24
CA ASP A 913 -0.71 14.25 11.61
C ASP A 913 -1.07 15.66 12.08
N GLY A 914 -2.36 16.04 12.07
CA GLY A 914 -2.79 17.36 12.53
C GLY A 914 -2.24 18.53 11.69
N GLY A 915 -1.82 18.27 10.45
CA GLY A 915 -1.19 19.26 9.57
C GLY A 915 0.24 19.65 9.99
N LEU A 916 0.91 18.80 10.76
CA LEU A 916 2.26 19.06 11.30
C LEU A 916 3.38 18.52 10.40
N LEU A 917 3.12 17.50 9.57
CA LEU A 917 4.12 17.03 8.62
C LEU A 917 4.23 17.96 7.41
N PRO A 918 5.40 18.03 6.76
CA PRO A 918 5.56 18.80 5.52
C PRO A 918 4.57 18.35 4.43
N GLY A 919 4.08 19.29 3.62
CA GLY A 919 3.11 18.98 2.55
C GLY A 919 3.66 18.04 1.48
N ASP A 920 4.98 17.99 1.32
CA ASP A 920 5.72 17.08 0.42
C ASP A 920 6.23 15.81 1.13
N PHE A 921 5.74 15.51 2.34
CA PHE A 921 6.14 14.31 3.08
C PHE A 921 5.88 13.04 2.24
N PRO A 922 6.88 12.13 2.09
CA PRO A 922 6.78 10.94 1.28
C PRO A 922 5.98 9.86 2.02
N TRP A 923 4.66 10.04 2.07
CA TRP A 923 3.72 9.08 2.66
C TRP A 923 3.88 7.71 2.00
N GLN A 924 4.06 6.69 2.83
CA GLN A 924 4.09 5.28 2.43
C GLN A 924 2.76 4.63 2.77
N ALA A 925 2.37 3.59 2.03
CA ALA A 925 1.19 2.81 2.38
C ALA A 925 1.31 2.25 3.81
N TYR A 926 0.23 2.38 4.58
CA TYR A 926 0.13 1.94 5.98
C TYR A 926 1.08 2.58 7.01
N ASP A 927 1.70 3.73 6.70
CA ASP A 927 2.20 4.68 7.72
C ASP A 927 1.19 4.88 8.88
N ALA A 928 1.66 4.89 10.12
CA ALA A 928 0.83 4.85 11.33
C ALA A 928 -0.01 6.13 11.56
N LEU A 929 0.43 7.29 11.06
CA LEU A 929 -0.38 8.52 11.07
C LEU A 929 -1.36 8.59 9.90
N GLN A 930 -1.78 7.43 9.36
CA GLN A 930 -2.87 7.36 8.40
C GLN A 930 -3.80 6.18 8.69
N ALA A 931 -5.09 6.40 8.47
CA ALA A 931 -6.09 5.33 8.52
C ALA A 931 -6.32 4.75 7.11
N THR A 932 -6.66 3.46 7.04
CA THR A 932 -7.17 2.89 5.78
C THR A 932 -8.52 3.56 5.48
N PRO A 933 -8.74 4.09 4.26
CA PRO A 933 -10.04 4.62 3.87
C PRO A 933 -11.13 3.57 4.00
N ALA A 934 -12.29 3.95 4.52
CA ALA A 934 -13.48 3.14 4.38
C ALA A 934 -13.96 3.21 2.93
N HIS A 935 -14.33 2.06 2.36
CA HIS A 935 -14.67 1.92 0.95
C HIS A 935 -16.09 1.37 0.79
N VAL A 936 -16.90 1.97 -0.08
CA VAL A 936 -18.19 1.43 -0.53
C VAL A 936 -17.95 0.64 -1.81
N ASP A 937 -18.33 -0.63 -1.83
CA ASP A 937 -18.15 -1.47 -3.01
C ASP A 937 -18.93 -0.90 -4.20
N GLU A 938 -18.40 -1.11 -5.40
CA GLU A 938 -19.09 -0.79 -6.65
C GLU A 938 -20.48 -1.45 -6.69
N ILE A 939 -21.48 -0.72 -7.18
CA ILE A 939 -22.86 -1.20 -7.30
C ILE A 939 -23.13 -1.39 -8.80
N HIS A 940 -23.43 -2.63 -9.19
CA HIS A 940 -23.81 -3.04 -10.54
C HIS A 940 -25.29 -3.42 -10.63
N THR A 941 -25.86 -3.92 -9.54
CA THR A 941 -27.25 -4.41 -9.50
C THR A 941 -28.10 -3.72 -8.44
N ARG A 942 -29.42 -3.76 -8.62
CA ARG A 942 -30.37 -3.28 -7.61
C ARG A 942 -30.26 -4.06 -6.29
N HIS A 943 -29.93 -5.35 -6.35
CA HIS A 943 -29.73 -6.13 -5.13
C HIS A 943 -28.49 -5.66 -4.34
N GLU A 944 -27.39 -5.36 -5.02
CA GLU A 944 -26.19 -4.81 -4.38
C GLU A 944 -26.47 -3.44 -3.74
N LEU A 945 -27.30 -2.60 -4.37
CA LEU A 945 -27.76 -1.35 -3.76
C LEU A 945 -28.51 -1.61 -2.44
N ARG A 946 -29.43 -2.58 -2.42
CA ARG A 946 -30.16 -2.97 -1.19
C ARG A 946 -29.20 -3.46 -0.10
N GLN A 947 -28.18 -4.24 -0.47
CA GLN A 947 -27.15 -4.74 0.46
C GLN A 947 -26.27 -3.61 0.98
N MET A 948 -25.91 -2.64 0.13
CA MET A 948 -25.18 -1.43 0.52
C MET A 948 -25.96 -0.63 1.56
N ALA A 949 -27.26 -0.41 1.33
CA ALA A 949 -28.11 0.37 2.24
C ALA A 949 -28.18 -0.18 3.69
N ILE A 950 -27.86 -1.46 3.90
CA ILE A 950 -27.84 -2.11 5.21
C ILE A 950 -26.43 -2.45 5.72
N GLY A 951 -25.38 -2.03 5.01
CA GLY A 951 -24.01 -2.13 5.49
C GLY A 951 -23.20 -3.36 5.07
N LEU A 952 -23.63 -4.10 4.02
CA LEU A 952 -22.98 -5.37 3.63
C LEU A 952 -21.97 -5.26 2.47
N ARG A 953 -22.09 -4.23 1.61
CA ARG A 953 -21.23 -3.92 0.46
C ARG A 953 -20.22 -2.78 0.71
N MET A 954 -19.44 -2.85 1.79
CA MET A 954 -18.43 -1.84 2.15
C MET A 954 -17.47 -2.36 3.20
N GLN A 955 -16.37 -1.64 3.42
CA GLN A 955 -15.41 -1.88 4.50
C GLN A 955 -15.20 -0.59 5.28
N ALA A 956 -15.14 -0.68 6.61
CA ALA A 956 -14.93 0.46 7.46
C ALA A 956 -13.91 0.16 8.58
N THR A 957 -13.26 1.21 9.05
CA THR A 957 -12.46 1.18 10.28
C THR A 957 -13.33 1.61 11.47
N PRO A 958 -13.03 1.16 12.70
CA PRO A 958 -13.61 1.75 13.91
C PRO A 958 -13.47 3.26 13.97
N LEU A 959 -12.34 3.82 13.52
CA LEU A 959 -12.16 5.28 13.48
C LEU A 959 -13.22 5.94 12.59
N GLN A 960 -13.43 5.41 11.38
CA GLN A 960 -14.45 5.94 10.48
C GLN A 960 -15.85 5.90 11.12
N MET A 961 -16.23 4.80 11.77
CA MET A 961 -17.55 4.69 12.38
C MET A 961 -17.71 5.59 13.63
N ALA A 962 -16.63 5.80 14.39
CA ALA A 962 -16.60 6.80 15.45
C ALA A 962 -16.78 8.22 14.90
N MET A 963 -16.13 8.56 13.78
CA MET A 963 -16.33 9.85 13.09
C MET A 963 -17.78 10.01 12.60
N VAL A 964 -18.41 8.96 12.06
CA VAL A 964 -19.83 8.98 11.70
C VAL A 964 -20.68 9.34 12.92
N SER A 965 -20.44 8.71 14.06
CA SER A 965 -21.22 8.96 15.29
C SER A 965 -20.95 10.36 15.85
N ALA A 966 -19.70 10.80 15.83
CA ALA A 966 -19.30 12.15 16.22
C ALA A 966 -20.01 13.20 15.35
N ALA A 967 -20.03 12.99 14.04
CA ALA A 967 -20.62 13.92 13.10
C ALA A 967 -22.14 14.03 13.25
N ILE A 968 -22.85 12.92 13.48
CA ILE A 968 -24.29 12.95 13.76
C ILE A 968 -24.58 13.63 15.11
N GLY A 969 -23.76 13.35 16.12
CA GLY A 969 -23.85 14.00 17.43
C GLY A 969 -23.65 15.51 17.34
N GLN A 970 -22.60 15.97 16.65
CA GLN A 970 -22.29 17.40 16.50
C GLN A 970 -23.15 18.12 15.47
N GLY A 971 -23.60 17.41 14.43
CA GLY A 971 -24.23 18.01 13.25
C GLY A 971 -23.26 18.64 12.25
N ALA A 972 -21.95 18.37 12.40
CA ALA A 972 -20.90 18.80 11.49
C ALA A 972 -19.86 17.67 11.34
N THR A 973 -19.09 17.69 10.25
CA THR A 973 -17.99 16.74 10.03
C THR A 973 -16.91 16.88 11.10
N VAL A 974 -16.15 15.80 11.33
CA VAL A 974 -15.06 15.75 12.30
C VAL A 974 -13.80 15.31 11.57
N THR A 975 -12.68 15.99 11.82
CA THR A 975 -11.37 15.61 11.25
C THR A 975 -10.51 15.01 12.36
N PRO A 976 -10.18 13.71 12.30
CA PRO A 976 -9.44 13.06 13.37
C PRO A 976 -7.96 13.46 13.35
N ARG A 977 -7.34 13.57 14.54
CA ARG A 977 -5.90 13.75 14.69
C ARG A 977 -5.33 12.87 15.80
N LEU A 978 -4.11 12.38 15.60
CA LEU A 978 -3.28 11.70 16.60
C LEU A 978 -2.13 12.57 17.07
N LEU A 979 -1.54 13.37 16.17
CA LEU A 979 -0.42 14.24 16.50
C LEU A 979 -0.95 15.62 16.92
N LEU A 980 -0.73 15.99 18.19
CA LEU A 980 -1.15 17.29 18.75
C LEU A 980 -0.05 18.34 18.70
N GLU A 981 1.21 17.91 18.83
CA GLU A 981 2.35 18.81 18.83
C GLU A 981 3.56 18.11 18.21
N LEU A 982 4.37 18.86 17.45
CA LEU A 982 5.65 18.42 16.91
C LEU A 982 6.67 19.55 17.07
N ASN A 983 7.73 19.31 17.84
CA ASN A 983 8.82 20.26 18.10
C ASN A 983 8.34 21.65 18.56
N GLY A 984 7.37 21.71 19.49
CA GLY A 984 6.79 22.97 19.98
C GLY A 984 5.68 23.55 19.11
N LYS A 985 5.42 22.99 17.91
CA LYS A 985 4.34 23.45 17.02
C LYS A 985 3.07 22.64 17.28
N ALA A 986 1.99 23.31 17.65
CA ALA A 986 0.68 22.70 17.82
C ALA A 986 -0.01 22.38 16.48
N ALA A 987 -0.80 21.32 16.47
CA ALA A 987 -1.65 20.93 15.36
C ALA A 987 -2.65 22.04 15.01
N SER A 988 -3.03 22.13 13.74
CA SER A 988 -4.09 23.04 13.31
C SER A 988 -5.46 22.51 13.71
N ASP A 989 -6.37 23.39 14.09
CA ASP A 989 -7.77 23.05 14.23
C ASP A 989 -8.41 22.91 12.84
N ALA A 990 -9.12 21.82 12.63
CA ALA A 990 -9.83 21.58 11.39
C ALA A 990 -11.21 22.24 11.43
N GLN A 991 -11.60 22.89 10.34
CA GLN A 991 -12.93 23.49 10.24
C GLN A 991 -13.98 22.41 9.99
N ALA A 992 -14.92 22.27 10.94
CA ALA A 992 -16.04 21.35 10.82
C ALA A 992 -17.08 21.87 9.82
N ALA A 993 -17.44 21.05 8.83
CA ALA A 993 -18.45 21.40 7.83
C ALA A 993 -19.84 20.92 8.28
N PRO A 994 -20.88 21.77 8.32
CA PRO A 994 -22.23 21.33 8.69
C PRO A 994 -22.72 20.17 7.81
N LEU A 995 -23.41 19.20 8.41
CA LEU A 995 -23.96 18.07 7.65
C LEU A 995 -25.11 18.49 6.72
N GLY A 996 -25.77 19.60 7.03
CA GLY A 996 -26.82 20.19 6.20
C GLY A 996 -28.03 19.27 6.03
N ALA A 997 -28.41 18.51 7.06
CA ALA A 997 -29.56 17.61 7.07
C ALA A 997 -30.30 17.67 8.42
N ARG A 998 -31.53 17.17 8.44
CA ARG A 998 -32.32 17.00 9.65
C ARG A 998 -31.79 15.81 10.47
N LEU A 999 -31.41 16.04 11.73
CA LEU A 999 -30.72 15.02 12.55
C LEU A 999 -31.52 14.52 13.74
N ASP A 1000 -32.60 15.20 14.14
CA ASP A 1000 -33.44 14.81 15.29
C ASP A 1000 -34.02 13.41 15.12
N ARG A 1001 -34.48 13.02 13.93
CA ARG A 1001 -35.00 11.66 13.67
C ARG A 1001 -33.91 10.58 13.77
N ILE A 1002 -32.70 10.88 13.30
CA ILE A 1002 -31.55 9.97 13.39
C ILE A 1002 -31.14 9.80 14.86
N ARG A 1003 -31.01 10.91 15.59
CA ARG A 1003 -30.66 10.94 17.02
C ARG A 1003 -31.72 10.22 17.86
N ALA A 1004 -33.00 10.44 17.60
CA ALA A 1004 -34.09 9.71 18.26
C ALA A 1004 -34.00 8.20 18.02
N GLY A 1005 -33.72 7.78 16.78
CA GLY A 1005 -33.51 6.37 16.45
C GLY A 1005 -32.32 5.75 17.19
N MET A 1006 -31.18 6.44 17.23
CA MET A 1006 -29.99 5.97 17.96
C MET A 1006 -30.18 5.95 19.47
N LYS A 1007 -30.99 6.86 20.02
CA LYS A 1007 -31.40 6.83 21.43
C LYS A 1007 -32.27 5.62 21.72
N GLY A 1008 -33.25 5.35 20.86
CA GLY A 1008 -34.14 4.18 20.97
C GLY A 1008 -33.37 2.86 21.00
N VAL A 1009 -32.28 2.73 20.24
CA VAL A 1009 -31.42 1.53 20.25
C VAL A 1009 -30.87 1.20 21.64
N VAL A 1010 -30.47 2.23 22.39
CA VAL A 1010 -29.89 2.11 23.73
C VAL A 1010 -30.98 1.99 24.79
N ASP A 1011 -32.14 2.61 24.59
CA ASP A 1011 -33.19 2.64 25.61
C ASP A 1011 -34.09 1.41 25.61
N SER A 1012 -34.45 0.91 24.43
CA SER A 1012 -35.40 -0.20 24.28
C SER A 1012 -35.08 -1.14 23.11
N GLY A 1013 -34.08 -0.81 22.30
CA GLY A 1013 -33.71 -1.54 21.10
C GLY A 1013 -32.56 -2.52 21.31
N THR A 1014 -31.82 -2.74 20.22
CA THR A 1014 -30.81 -3.82 20.12
C THR A 1014 -29.62 -3.73 21.08
N ALA A 1015 -29.35 -2.57 21.70
CA ALA A 1015 -28.26 -2.40 22.66
C ALA A 1015 -28.73 -2.29 24.12
N ALA A 1016 -30.05 -2.28 24.37
CA ALA A 1016 -30.60 -1.97 25.69
C ALA A 1016 -30.07 -2.89 26.80
N ALA A 1017 -29.92 -4.18 26.51
CA ALA A 1017 -29.40 -5.14 27.48
C ALA A 1017 -27.95 -4.86 27.91
N ALA A 1018 -27.10 -4.34 27.02
CA ALA A 1018 -25.70 -4.07 27.34
C ALA A 1018 -25.52 -2.88 28.30
N PHE A 1019 -26.50 -1.97 28.34
CA PHE A 1019 -26.44 -0.74 29.14
C PHE A 1019 -27.50 -0.68 30.25
N SER A 1020 -28.12 -1.82 30.59
CA SER A 1020 -29.21 -1.90 31.58
C SER A 1020 -28.73 -1.90 33.04
N ALA A 1021 -27.44 -2.12 33.28
CA ALA A 1021 -26.88 -2.18 34.64
C ALA A 1021 -27.12 -0.87 35.41
N PRO A 1022 -27.49 -0.93 36.71
CA PRO A 1022 -27.81 0.27 37.50
C PRO A 1022 -26.71 1.35 37.48
N GLY A 1023 -25.44 0.94 37.59
CA GLY A 1023 -24.30 1.86 37.55
C GLY A 1023 -24.12 2.60 36.21
N LEU A 1024 -24.72 2.11 35.12
CA LEU A 1024 -24.71 2.77 33.82
C LEU A 1024 -25.94 3.66 33.59
N ALA A 1025 -26.95 3.63 34.48
CA ALA A 1025 -28.20 4.37 34.27
C ALA A 1025 -27.99 5.88 34.06
N PRO A 1026 -27.12 6.60 34.80
CA PRO A 1026 -26.85 8.02 34.54
C PRO A 1026 -26.19 8.25 33.17
N LEU A 1027 -25.27 7.39 32.77
CA LEU A 1027 -24.57 7.48 31.46
C LEU A 1027 -25.53 7.17 30.31
N ARG A 1028 -26.46 6.23 30.51
CA ARG A 1028 -27.47 5.82 29.52
C ARG A 1028 -28.36 6.98 29.09
N LEU A 1029 -28.61 7.96 29.97
CA LEU A 1029 -29.39 9.16 29.64
C LEU A 1029 -28.73 9.99 28.51
N GLY A 1030 -27.40 10.12 28.54
CA GLY A 1030 -26.62 10.83 27.54
C GLY A 1030 -26.06 9.95 26.41
N LEU A 1031 -26.34 8.64 26.41
CA LEU A 1031 -25.78 7.69 25.45
C LEU A 1031 -26.71 7.47 24.26
N TYR A 1032 -26.15 7.56 23.06
CA TYR A 1032 -26.79 7.29 21.78
C TYR A 1032 -25.95 6.26 21.03
N GLY A 1033 -26.57 5.31 20.34
CA GLY A 1033 -25.79 4.30 19.63
C GLY A 1033 -26.52 3.48 18.60
N LYS A 1034 -25.77 2.64 17.92
CA LYS A 1034 -26.26 1.68 16.94
C LYS A 1034 -25.42 0.41 16.98
N THR A 1035 -26.09 -0.74 16.94
CA THR A 1035 -25.45 -2.04 16.75
C THR A 1035 -25.36 -2.41 15.26
N GLY A 1036 -24.38 -3.25 14.92
CA GLY A 1036 -24.22 -3.83 13.59
C GLY A 1036 -23.87 -5.30 13.69
N THR A 1037 -24.40 -6.08 12.75
CA THR A 1037 -24.04 -7.48 12.52
C THR A 1037 -23.98 -7.69 11.01
N ALA A 1038 -22.81 -8.08 10.50
CA ALA A 1038 -22.59 -8.43 9.10
C ALA A 1038 -22.24 -9.92 9.03
N PRO A 1039 -23.12 -10.79 8.48
CA PRO A 1039 -22.83 -12.21 8.34
C PRO A 1039 -21.67 -12.41 7.36
N VAL A 1040 -20.75 -13.33 7.70
CA VAL A 1040 -19.57 -13.64 6.85
C VAL A 1040 -19.50 -15.13 6.49
N SER A 1041 -20.00 -16.01 7.36
CA SER A 1041 -20.17 -17.44 7.11
C SER A 1041 -21.30 -18.00 7.97
N ASP A 1042 -21.62 -19.29 7.80
CA ASP A 1042 -22.56 -19.98 8.68
C ASP A 1042 -22.07 -19.93 10.14
N GLY A 1043 -22.89 -19.33 11.01
CA GLY A 1043 -22.61 -19.21 12.44
C GLY A 1043 -21.58 -18.14 12.84
N ALA A 1044 -21.03 -17.34 11.92
CA ALA A 1044 -20.09 -16.26 12.26
C ALA A 1044 -20.39 -14.94 11.55
N ALA A 1045 -20.27 -13.85 12.31
CA ALA A 1045 -20.49 -12.49 11.86
C ALA A 1045 -19.37 -11.55 12.28
N THR A 1046 -19.28 -10.41 11.59
CA THR A 1046 -18.59 -9.22 12.10
C THR A 1046 -19.61 -8.37 12.84
N VAL A 1047 -19.32 -8.04 14.10
CA VAL A 1047 -20.22 -7.34 14.98
C VAL A 1047 -19.67 -5.99 15.41
N TRP A 1048 -20.57 -5.02 15.55
CA TRP A 1048 -20.23 -3.63 15.77
C TRP A 1048 -21.14 -2.98 16.80
N PHE A 1049 -20.60 -1.99 17.49
CA PHE A 1049 -21.36 -0.94 18.16
C PHE A 1049 -20.68 0.39 17.88
N THR A 1050 -21.47 1.43 17.59
CA THR A 1050 -20.96 2.79 17.44
C THR A 1050 -21.94 3.78 18.03
N GLY A 1051 -21.46 4.87 18.60
CA GLY A 1051 -22.32 5.83 19.29
C GLY A 1051 -21.58 7.05 19.81
N TRP A 1052 -22.29 7.89 20.55
CA TRP A 1052 -21.68 8.98 21.30
C TRP A 1052 -22.33 9.16 22.67
N LEU A 1053 -21.59 9.82 23.55
CA LEU A 1053 -22.02 10.22 24.86
C LEU A 1053 -22.06 11.75 24.94
N GLU A 1054 -23.19 12.31 25.36
CA GLU A 1054 -23.38 13.76 25.52
C GLU A 1054 -22.38 14.38 26.51
N PRO A 1055 -22.00 15.65 26.31
CA PRO A 1055 -21.17 16.41 27.24
C PRO A 1055 -21.62 16.28 28.69
N ARG A 1056 -20.65 16.22 29.61
CA ARG A 1056 -20.88 16.17 31.07
C ARG A 1056 -21.64 14.94 31.58
N SER A 1057 -21.86 13.94 30.73
CA SER A 1057 -22.33 12.62 31.18
C SER A 1057 -21.27 11.92 32.02
N LEU A 1058 -19.99 12.12 31.69
CA LEU A 1058 -18.85 11.69 32.49
C LEU A 1058 -18.28 12.88 33.29
N PRO A 1059 -17.79 12.65 34.52
CA PRO A 1059 -17.12 13.68 35.30
C PRO A 1059 -15.96 14.30 34.51
N GLN A 1060 -15.85 15.63 34.54
CA GLN A 1060 -14.74 16.39 33.93
C GLN A 1060 -14.58 16.19 32.41
N GLN A 1061 -15.58 15.63 31.73
CA GLN A 1061 -15.61 15.50 30.27
C GLN A 1061 -16.59 16.55 29.68
N PRO A 1062 -16.12 17.75 29.31
CA PRO A 1062 -16.98 18.83 28.83
C PRO A 1062 -17.44 18.65 27.37
N HIS A 1063 -16.84 17.70 26.66
CA HIS A 1063 -17.00 17.47 25.23
C HIS A 1063 -17.75 16.16 24.97
N ARG A 1064 -18.45 16.09 23.84
CA ARG A 1064 -19.08 14.86 23.37
C ARG A 1064 -18.00 13.85 23.01
N LEU A 1065 -18.17 12.61 23.47
CA LEU A 1065 -17.28 11.51 23.13
C LEU A 1065 -17.95 10.56 22.17
N ALA A 1066 -17.35 10.33 21.02
CA ALA A 1066 -17.76 9.29 20.09
C ALA A 1066 -16.96 8.00 20.32
N VAL A 1067 -17.62 6.86 20.17
CA VAL A 1067 -17.03 5.54 20.39
C VAL A 1067 -17.43 4.59 19.27
N ALA A 1068 -16.52 3.69 18.91
CA ALA A 1068 -16.80 2.57 18.03
C ALA A 1068 -16.02 1.34 18.46
N ALA A 1069 -16.69 0.19 18.47
CA ALA A 1069 -16.12 -1.11 18.78
C ALA A 1069 -16.51 -2.11 17.70
N PHE A 1070 -15.57 -2.97 17.29
CA PHE A 1070 -15.84 -4.06 16.37
C PHE A 1070 -15.14 -5.35 16.76
N VAL A 1071 -15.74 -6.47 16.39
CA VAL A 1071 -15.17 -7.82 16.51
C VAL A 1071 -15.56 -8.65 15.29
N SER A 1072 -14.59 -9.28 14.65
CA SER A 1072 -14.82 -10.25 13.57
C SER A 1072 -14.95 -11.68 14.10
N HIS A 1073 -15.50 -12.60 13.29
CA HIS A 1073 -15.65 -14.01 13.65
C HIS A 1073 -16.40 -14.23 14.98
N SER A 1074 -17.44 -13.44 15.21
CA SER A 1074 -18.31 -13.52 16.38
C SER A 1074 -19.49 -14.45 16.12
N GLY A 1075 -19.79 -15.37 17.05
CA GLY A 1075 -21.02 -16.16 17.04
C GLY A 1075 -22.24 -15.46 17.68
N ALA A 1076 -22.05 -14.24 18.20
CA ALA A 1076 -23.09 -13.42 18.84
C ALA A 1076 -23.42 -12.18 17.99
N SER A 1077 -24.39 -11.36 18.43
CA SER A 1077 -24.76 -10.08 17.77
C SER A 1077 -23.95 -8.87 18.27
N GLY A 1078 -24.07 -7.72 17.57
CA GLY A 1078 -23.49 -6.44 18.03
C GLY A 1078 -23.92 -5.98 19.42
N GLY A 1079 -25.16 -6.27 19.81
CA GLY A 1079 -25.67 -5.93 21.15
C GLY A 1079 -25.14 -6.85 22.27
N GLU A 1080 -24.71 -8.06 21.93
CA GLU A 1080 -24.28 -9.09 22.88
C GLU A 1080 -22.75 -9.19 23.01
N HIS A 1081 -21.99 -8.57 22.09
CA HIS A 1081 -20.53 -8.71 22.06
C HIS A 1081 -19.78 -7.39 21.88
N ALA A 1082 -20.16 -6.54 20.92
CA ALA A 1082 -19.49 -5.25 20.72
C ALA A 1082 -19.96 -4.17 21.72
N ALA A 1083 -21.27 -4.05 21.96
CA ALA A 1083 -21.81 -3.08 22.92
C ALA A 1083 -21.32 -3.30 24.37
N PRO A 1084 -21.17 -4.54 24.88
CA PRO A 1084 -20.57 -4.80 26.18
C PRO A 1084 -19.14 -4.26 26.36
N MET A 1085 -18.33 -4.16 25.29
CA MET A 1085 -17.01 -3.52 25.38
C MET A 1085 -17.15 -2.04 25.76
N VAL A 1086 -18.08 -1.33 25.13
CA VAL A 1086 -18.34 0.09 25.43
C VAL A 1086 -18.94 0.24 26.82
N ALA A 1087 -19.88 -0.63 27.21
CA ALA A 1087 -20.45 -0.63 28.55
C ALA A 1087 -19.38 -0.80 29.64
N ALA A 1088 -18.45 -1.75 29.46
CA ALA A 1088 -17.34 -1.98 30.36
C ALA A 1088 -16.38 -0.77 30.44
N LEU A 1089 -16.14 -0.10 29.30
CA LEU A 1089 -15.29 1.09 29.27
C LEU A 1089 -15.93 2.25 30.05
N LEU A 1090 -17.21 2.51 29.81
CA LEU A 1090 -17.96 3.57 30.48
C LEU A 1090 -18.09 3.34 31.99
N ALA A 1091 -18.26 2.09 32.43
CA ALA A 1091 -18.25 1.72 33.84
C ALA A 1091 -16.86 1.86 34.48
N GLY A 1092 -15.79 1.62 33.71
CA GLY A 1092 -14.40 1.70 34.16
C GLY A 1092 -13.74 3.07 33.96
N TRP A 1093 -14.47 4.09 33.53
CA TRP A 1093 -13.89 5.35 33.03
C TRP A 1093 -12.91 5.98 34.04
N PRO A 1094 -11.69 6.37 33.62
CA PRO A 1094 -10.72 7.02 34.50
C PRO A 1094 -11.30 8.28 35.16
N GLY A 1095 -11.17 8.41 36.49
CA GLY A 1095 -11.68 9.58 37.23
C GLY A 1095 -13.11 9.46 37.78
N GLN A 1096 -13.85 8.36 37.52
CA GLN A 1096 -15.07 8.07 38.29
C GLN A 1096 -14.73 7.58 39.71
N ASN A 1097 -15.24 8.28 40.74
CA ASN A 1097 -15.03 7.97 42.16
C ASN A 1097 -15.48 6.54 42.51
N ALA A 1098 -14.73 5.87 43.39
CA ALA A 1098 -15.01 4.51 43.83
C ALA A 1098 -16.39 4.34 44.49
N GLU A 1099 -16.94 5.39 45.13
CA GLU A 1099 -18.29 5.36 45.72
C GLU A 1099 -19.43 5.30 44.68
N GLN A 1100 -19.19 5.70 43.42
CA GLN A 1100 -20.16 5.54 42.32
C GLN A 1100 -20.07 4.16 41.65
N ARG A 1101 -19.00 3.40 41.92
CA ARG A 1101 -18.79 2.05 41.36
C ARG A 1101 -19.55 0.94 42.11
N GLY A 1102 -20.21 1.27 43.22
CA GLY A 1102 -20.92 0.30 44.04
C GLY A 1102 -22.03 0.93 44.89
N LYS A 1103 -23.21 1.06 44.29
CA LYS A 1103 -24.52 0.85 44.94
C LYS A 1103 -25.47 0.21 43.94
#